data_AF-A0A484H5E9-F1
#
_entry.id   AF-A0A484H5E9-F1
#
_cell.length_a   1.000
_cell.length_b   1.000
_cell.length_c   1.000
_cell.angle_alpha   90.00
_cell.angle_beta   90.00
_cell.angle_gamma   90.00
#
_symmetry.space_group_name_H-M   'P 1'
#
loop_
_entity.id
_entity.type
_entity.pdbx_description
1 polymer ?
#
loop_
_entity_poly.entity_id
_entity_poly.type
_entity_poly.pdbx_seq_one_letter_code
_entity_poly.pdbx_strand_id
1 'polypeptide(L)'
;MAGTHAPNMQPLIVSLVSRSPLFILAPHAAMASSWLEHSSQWRARGVHENDECRESQTRGFVQSSLQDDDSLLQLQYHSLSWQVPHACEQVNYTPVTMGIITRYILRHLVAGTAFISSGLLCILWLSQALRFIELIIKKGLSIPTFASLTLLLLPNLMVIILPIALFTATLASYNRLIADQELVALKAAGVSLLQLGSPALLLATAMTGVCFLLTLYSVPKTVERFHEMQWTIRNDLSAVLLREGIFTEITKGLTVYVRSRSRAGELLGILIHNNRDVRAVITTIAERGALEFTENGPRLLMLNGSQQEIKKEESQLSILYFDRYSLDLSDLKKAASVRFRDARERSLQELLTMSEDTGLSAADMRRFRIEAHQRLSMPLFNLSFVAIALTLLLPAHFNRRGQTTKVLTAIGIMIAVEAAALGITNLATRHMGVAPLLYVVALSPLGVASHALWSLSPGQKKKGVQTLAFFIVLSGVAEAQGGTLQNSQQVLISAEEITYNRDINVISALGNVEISTQGHVLLAESVSYHAENDTILATGSVMLLDSHGHVTFSDYFQLTGYLKKVITHHMQVMIAEQSILGAESGIYSINGRNKLHKAVYTACRPCTTQKRTIPLWQIQAVQVTYDTAQQQIEYRDAWLEMWGIPIVYTPYLSHPGPRVKRRSGFLTPTLGGTRDLGMTVRIPYFWALSQHSDLTMEALLSHKDIPVLTAEYRAALSAGVTANKLSATRDKSGNFRGHIISNTIYDINPIYRIGLQIERTTDATYMRRYGFGNSAWLTSSATLEGFGRRSYVAANAYTFQGLRARSNSGHIPLVLPSVVYSYIGDSVWLGYPTLDAHLLMLRRSKGSYHQRLSITSGWILPYRRRKGSIFQLSAQLRGGLYHTASKTTSRHSVGGWVIPEAAAEWHYPLVRHSEQNHYTIIEPIFVLTISPPSGALYTIPPDAIPKANRNESELNDSNLLIINNPLEIFHSAEITPRLSYGLKVSQYNSMGRLSLLVGQRYRVYPRTNRGVGVAEDFSDLIGRAEVVFAGNLSLLYRFRFNKKNMTIRRHELALHAGHKALQLGVDYTFINRSMNKKAALDTHNDHHEVVINLASAVTRYWTLQLSGRYTLNSDSGFLSGDLSAQYEDECFIFRGSVSRKYTRDRDFRSGLGVTLEFAFKALAQLS
;
A
#
# COMPACT_ATOMS: atom_id res chain seq x y z
N MET A 1 10.63 -44.68 -41.61
CA MET A 1 10.19 -44.32 -42.98
C MET A 1 9.77 -42.85 -42.90
N ALA A 2 10.59 -41.92 -43.42
CA ALA A 2 10.44 -41.30 -44.75
C ALA A 2 9.10 -40.53 -44.84
N GLY A 3 8.99 -39.23 -45.15
CA GLY A 3 9.81 -38.27 -45.92
C GLY A 3 8.82 -37.44 -46.77
N THR A 4 9.06 -36.25 -47.34
CA THR A 4 10.22 -35.34 -47.37
C THR A 4 9.78 -34.00 -48.00
N HIS A 5 10.38 -32.87 -47.61
CA HIS A 5 10.47 -31.57 -48.33
C HIS A 5 9.22 -30.75 -48.75
N ALA A 6 9.41 -29.43 -48.80
CA ALA A 6 8.55 -28.42 -49.46
C ALA A 6 9.21 -27.94 -50.77
N PRO A 7 8.58 -27.04 -51.56
CA PRO A 7 9.11 -25.67 -51.64
C PRO A 7 8.08 -24.52 -51.89
N ASN A 8 8.63 -23.30 -51.94
CA ASN A 8 8.01 -21.97 -52.08
C ASN A 8 7.14 -21.73 -53.34
N MET A 9 6.23 -20.72 -53.30
CA MET A 9 6.37 -19.41 -54.00
C MET A 9 5.23 -18.39 -53.65
N GLN A 10 5.29 -17.17 -54.23
CA GLN A 10 4.46 -15.95 -53.98
C GLN A 10 3.41 -15.75 -55.13
N PRO A 11 2.82 -14.56 -55.51
CA PRO A 11 2.78 -13.16 -54.98
C PRO A 11 1.39 -12.42 -55.12
N LEU A 12 1.39 -11.06 -55.19
CA LEU A 12 0.33 -10.08 -55.63
C LEU A 12 -0.79 -9.70 -54.61
N ILE A 13 -1.22 -8.44 -54.33
CA ILE A 13 -1.02 -7.01 -54.75
C ILE A 13 -2.17 -6.37 -55.63
N VAL A 14 -2.48 -5.06 -55.39
CA VAL A 14 -3.44 -4.11 -56.07
C VAL A 14 -4.91 -4.22 -55.59
N SER A 15 -5.74 -3.18 -55.31
CA SER A 15 -6.02 -1.79 -55.83
C SER A 15 -6.37 -0.78 -54.68
N LEU A 16 -6.23 0.57 -54.75
CA LEU A 16 -6.81 1.66 -55.60
C LEU A 16 -8.32 1.93 -55.33
N VAL A 17 -8.89 3.17 -55.31
CA VAL A 17 -8.46 4.50 -55.85
C VAL A 17 -9.02 5.73 -55.05
N SER A 18 -8.70 6.95 -55.50
CA SER A 18 -8.83 8.31 -54.90
C SER A 18 -10.23 8.92 -54.62
N ARG A 19 -10.24 10.06 -53.88
CA ARG A 19 -10.77 11.38 -54.35
C ARG A 19 -10.42 12.59 -53.43
N SER A 20 -10.41 13.79 -54.03
CA SER A 20 -10.34 15.15 -53.42
C SER A 20 -11.18 16.11 -54.29
N PRO A 21 -11.68 17.29 -53.83
CA PRO A 21 -10.90 18.54 -53.98
C PRO A 21 -11.24 19.77 -53.06
N LEU A 22 -10.29 20.72 -52.90
CA LEU A 22 -10.47 22.16 -52.53
C LEU A 22 -11.15 22.43 -51.14
N PHE A 23 -11.46 23.63 -50.60
CA PHE A 23 -11.19 25.10 -50.77
C PHE A 23 -11.48 25.81 -49.37
N ILE A 24 -11.38 27.11 -49.02
CA ILE A 24 -11.00 28.43 -49.59
C ILE A 24 -10.60 29.42 -48.44
N LEU A 25 -9.78 30.47 -48.72
CA LEU A 25 -9.51 31.74 -47.96
C LEU A 25 -9.18 31.79 -46.42
N ALA A 26 -8.55 32.90 -46.02
CA ALA A 26 -8.25 33.40 -44.66
C ALA A 26 -8.94 34.80 -44.46
N PRO A 27 -8.68 35.70 -43.46
CA PRO A 27 -7.70 35.72 -42.34
C PRO A 27 -8.25 36.27 -40.97
N HIS A 28 -7.35 36.66 -40.04
CA HIS A 28 -7.58 37.36 -38.73
C HIS A 28 -8.26 36.56 -37.59
N ALA A 29 -8.08 36.87 -36.28
CA ALA A 29 -6.96 37.49 -35.54
C ALA A 29 -7.13 37.31 -34.00
N ALA A 30 -6.00 37.29 -33.24
CA ALA A 30 -5.92 37.34 -31.76
C ALA A 30 -6.55 36.15 -30.98
N MET A 31 -6.26 35.90 -29.68
CA MET A 31 -5.39 36.60 -28.71
C MET A 31 -4.80 35.64 -27.65
N ALA A 32 -3.59 35.96 -27.15
CA ALA A 32 -2.99 35.58 -25.86
C ALA A 32 -2.99 34.11 -25.36
N SER A 33 -1.83 33.45 -25.45
CA SER A 33 -1.44 32.32 -24.58
C SER A 33 0.04 32.35 -24.13
N SER A 34 0.51 33.50 -23.65
CA SER A 34 1.65 33.59 -22.72
C SER A 34 1.13 33.44 -21.28
N TRP A 35 1.84 32.87 -20.30
CA TRP A 35 3.29 32.89 -20.02
C TRP A 35 3.76 31.58 -19.38
N LEU A 36 4.95 31.05 -19.76
CA LEU A 36 5.80 30.29 -18.82
C LEU A 36 7.27 30.07 -19.25
N GLU A 37 7.94 31.09 -19.81
CA GLU A 37 9.41 31.04 -19.98
C GLU A 37 10.05 32.40 -19.67
N HIS A 38 10.84 32.47 -18.58
CA HIS A 38 12.10 33.25 -18.46
C HIS A 38 12.64 33.21 -17.02
N SER A 39 13.83 32.64 -16.81
CA SER A 39 14.86 33.12 -15.86
C SER A 39 16.08 32.19 -15.82
N SER A 40 16.84 32.17 -16.91
CA SER A 40 18.28 31.88 -16.85
C SER A 40 19.04 33.02 -17.56
N GLN A 41 20.32 33.18 -17.22
CA GLN A 41 21.19 34.30 -17.60
C GLN A 41 20.92 35.62 -16.85
N TRP A 42 21.84 35.95 -15.93
CA TRP A 42 22.77 37.07 -16.14
C TRP A 42 24.17 36.61 -15.71
N ARG A 43 25.23 37.27 -16.19
CA ARG A 43 26.64 36.86 -16.03
C ARG A 43 27.49 38.00 -15.46
N ALA A 44 28.40 37.63 -14.56
CA ALA A 44 29.73 38.20 -14.30
C ALA A 44 30.01 39.71 -14.51
N ARG A 45 30.27 40.39 -13.38
CA ARG A 45 31.46 41.24 -13.15
C ARG A 45 31.99 40.90 -11.73
N GLY A 46 33.28 40.92 -11.39
CA GLY A 46 34.46 41.17 -12.22
C GLY A 46 35.33 42.32 -11.69
N VAL A 47 36.07 42.09 -10.59
CA VAL A 47 37.12 42.96 -10.02
C VAL A 47 38.25 42.07 -9.47
N HIS A 48 39.47 42.61 -9.32
CA HIS A 48 40.74 41.91 -9.06
C HIS A 48 41.24 42.07 -7.61
N GLU A 49 42.54 41.77 -7.39
CA GLU A 49 43.40 41.97 -6.19
C GLU A 49 43.30 40.84 -5.13
N ASN A 50 44.38 40.13 -4.76
CA ASN A 50 45.70 40.50 -4.18
C ASN A 50 45.56 40.88 -2.68
N ASP A 51 46.39 40.43 -1.72
CA ASP A 51 47.57 39.53 -1.75
C ASP A 51 47.74 38.83 -0.37
N GLU A 52 48.82 38.04 -0.19
CA GLU A 52 49.51 37.58 1.07
C GLU A 52 48.73 37.49 2.42
N CYS A 53 48.87 36.44 3.25
CA CYS A 53 50.14 36.09 3.90
C CYS A 53 50.15 34.71 4.64
N ARG A 54 51.32 34.35 5.17
CA ARG A 54 51.65 33.20 6.05
C ARG A 54 51.48 33.61 7.54
N GLU A 55 51.67 32.81 8.61
CA GLU A 55 52.06 31.41 8.77
C GLU A 55 51.53 30.81 10.11
N SER A 56 51.80 29.52 10.29
CA SER A 56 51.61 28.64 11.47
C SER A 56 51.48 29.23 12.90
N GLN A 57 50.79 28.47 13.78
CA GLN A 57 51.50 27.72 14.84
C GLN A 57 50.73 26.46 15.31
N THR A 58 51.47 25.45 15.79
CA THR A 58 50.94 24.14 16.21
C THR A 58 51.57 23.67 17.52
N ARG A 59 50.74 23.26 18.50
CA ARG A 59 50.98 22.26 19.57
C ARG A 59 49.73 22.19 20.47
N GLY A 60 49.40 21.07 21.13
CA GLY A 60 50.07 19.76 21.14
C GLY A 60 49.14 18.64 21.67
N PHE A 61 49.65 17.40 21.65
CA PHE A 61 48.99 16.20 22.17
C PHE A 61 48.92 16.18 23.72
N VAL A 62 48.00 15.38 24.27
CA VAL A 62 48.32 14.25 25.18
C VAL A 62 47.19 13.21 25.08
N GLN A 63 47.55 11.92 25.16
CA GLN A 63 46.60 10.82 25.40
C GLN A 63 46.77 10.32 26.84
N SER A 64 45.69 9.86 27.47
CA SER A 64 45.77 8.84 28.52
C SER A 64 44.49 7.98 28.54
N SER A 65 44.58 6.84 29.21
CA SER A 65 43.55 5.79 29.27
C SER A 65 43.69 5.03 30.59
N LEU A 66 42.61 4.35 31.03
CA LEU A 66 42.58 3.43 32.20
C LEU A 66 42.79 4.17 33.55
N GLN A 67 42.14 3.87 34.67
CA GLN A 67 41.26 2.79 35.13
C GLN A 67 40.90 3.07 36.62
N ASP A 68 39.78 2.51 37.08
CA ASP A 68 39.27 2.23 38.45
C ASP A 68 39.34 3.24 39.63
N ASP A 69 38.17 3.32 40.30
CA ASP A 69 37.83 3.54 41.72
C ASP A 69 38.18 4.80 42.55
N ASP A 70 37.20 5.09 43.41
CA ASP A 70 37.15 5.90 44.65
C ASP A 70 38.29 6.89 44.98
N SER A 71 37.94 8.17 45.05
CA SER A 71 37.57 8.77 46.36
C SER A 71 37.16 10.24 46.25
N LEU A 72 36.57 10.77 47.34
CA LEU A 72 36.22 12.17 47.51
C LEU A 72 37.48 13.03 47.71
N LEU A 73 37.53 14.21 47.06
CA LEU A 73 37.87 15.47 47.74
C LEU A 73 37.53 16.70 46.88
N GLN A 74 37.01 17.75 47.52
CA GLN A 74 36.91 19.07 46.93
C GLN A 74 38.25 19.80 47.08
N LEU A 75 38.70 20.48 46.04
CA LEU A 75 39.56 21.66 46.19
C LEU A 75 39.11 22.77 45.23
N GLN A 76 38.84 23.95 45.79
CA GLN A 76 38.67 25.17 45.02
C GLN A 76 40.03 25.67 44.55
N TYR A 77 40.09 26.36 43.40
CA TYR A 77 41.21 27.25 43.10
C TYR A 77 40.72 28.64 42.72
N HIS A 78 41.42 29.65 43.25
CA HIS A 78 41.09 31.05 43.07
C HIS A 78 41.62 31.61 41.75
N SER A 79 41.01 32.71 41.31
CA SER A 79 41.40 33.47 40.13
C SER A 79 42.78 34.12 40.29
N LEU A 80 43.64 33.97 39.28
CA LEU A 80 44.78 34.88 39.05
C LEU A 80 44.73 35.37 37.61
N SER A 81 44.35 36.64 37.46
CA SER A 81 44.19 37.31 36.17
C SER A 81 45.52 37.88 35.68
N TRP A 82 45.94 37.50 34.47
CA TRP A 82 46.98 38.22 33.73
C TRP A 82 46.34 39.11 32.66
N GLN A 83 46.64 40.41 32.73
CA GLN A 83 46.24 41.37 31.70
C GLN A 83 47.22 41.31 30.53
N VAL A 84 46.67 41.37 29.30
CA VAL A 84 47.42 41.61 28.06
C VAL A 84 46.74 42.83 27.39
N PRO A 85 47.49 43.85 26.94
CA PRO A 85 46.93 45.17 26.65
C PRO A 85 46.04 45.24 25.40
N HIS A 86 45.15 46.23 25.38
CA HIS A 86 44.26 46.51 24.27
C HIS A 86 44.99 47.07 23.04
N ALA A 87 44.94 46.37 21.91
CA ALA A 87 45.13 46.93 20.57
C ALA A 87 44.57 46.01 19.47
N CYS A 88 43.27 46.10 19.18
CA CYS A 88 42.73 45.69 17.88
C CYS A 88 41.43 46.48 17.59
N GLU A 89 41.36 47.05 16.38
CA GLU A 89 40.35 48.04 16.00
C GLU A 89 38.92 47.49 15.90
N GLN A 90 37.93 48.38 16.07
CA GLN A 90 36.54 48.05 15.81
C GLN A 90 36.26 47.96 14.30
N VAL A 91 36.34 46.74 13.76
CA VAL A 91 35.81 46.45 12.42
C VAL A 91 34.28 46.61 12.45
N ASN A 92 33.81 47.76 11.98
CA ASN A 92 32.38 48.04 11.78
C ASN A 92 31.83 47.15 10.66
N TYR A 93 31.24 46.01 11.02
CA TYR A 93 30.54 45.14 10.09
C TYR A 93 29.35 45.85 9.47
N THR A 94 29.47 46.19 8.18
CA THR A 94 28.33 46.65 7.37
C THR A 94 27.26 45.54 7.32
N PRO A 95 25.97 45.86 7.48
CA PRO A 95 24.93 44.84 7.60
C PRO A 95 24.79 44.04 6.29
N VAL A 96 24.95 42.72 6.40
CA VAL A 96 24.83 41.78 5.26
C VAL A 96 23.48 41.94 4.58
N THR A 97 23.48 42.01 3.24
CA THR A 97 22.29 42.33 2.45
C THR A 97 21.24 41.21 2.48
N MET A 98 20.27 41.39 3.40
CA MET A 98 19.11 40.55 3.73
C MET A 98 18.46 39.75 2.58
N GLY A 99 18.42 40.31 1.37
CA GLY A 99 17.69 39.75 0.24
C GLY A 99 18.14 38.36 -0.20
N ILE A 100 19.43 38.02 -0.08
CA ILE A 100 19.96 36.75 -0.63
C ILE A 100 19.60 35.57 0.28
N ILE A 101 19.90 35.67 1.58
CA ILE A 101 19.64 34.59 2.56
C ILE A 101 18.13 34.35 2.70
N THR A 102 17.34 35.43 2.80
CA THR A 102 15.87 35.36 2.84
C THR A 102 15.31 34.66 1.60
N ARG A 103 15.80 35.00 0.40
CA ARG A 103 15.36 34.38 -0.86
C ARG A 103 15.78 32.91 -0.98
N TYR A 104 16.95 32.54 -0.44
CA TYR A 104 17.42 31.15 -0.38
C TYR A 104 16.51 30.29 0.51
N ILE A 105 16.29 30.71 1.77
CA ILE A 105 15.43 29.98 2.72
C ILE A 105 13.98 29.92 2.19
N LEU A 106 13.43 31.04 1.72
CA LEU A 106 12.08 31.09 1.16
C LEU A 106 11.90 30.16 -0.05
N ARG A 107 12.90 30.08 -0.95
CA ARG A 107 12.85 29.15 -2.11
C ARG A 107 12.78 27.69 -1.66
N HIS A 108 13.53 27.31 -0.63
CA HIS A 108 13.49 25.95 -0.08
C HIS A 108 12.16 25.65 0.61
N LEU A 109 11.61 26.59 1.37
CA LEU A 109 10.30 26.45 2.03
C LEU A 109 9.14 26.34 1.04
N VAL A 110 9.12 27.20 0.01
CA VAL A 110 8.09 27.16 -1.06
C VAL A 110 8.16 25.85 -1.83
N ALA A 111 9.36 25.44 -2.27
CA ALA A 111 9.54 24.18 -3.00
C ALA A 111 9.16 22.95 -2.16
N GLY A 112 9.54 22.92 -0.88
CA GLY A 112 9.17 21.87 0.06
C GLY A 112 7.66 21.80 0.29
N THR A 113 7.03 22.95 0.54
CA THR A 113 5.57 23.03 0.78
C THR A 113 4.78 22.57 -0.44
N ALA A 114 5.15 23.01 -1.65
CA ALA A 114 4.51 22.62 -2.89
C ALA A 114 4.71 21.13 -3.22
N PHE A 115 5.88 20.56 -2.97
CA PHE A 115 6.15 19.14 -3.17
C PHE A 115 5.33 18.25 -2.22
N ILE A 116 5.33 18.60 -0.92
CA ILE A 116 4.61 17.83 0.11
C ILE A 116 3.08 17.97 -0.08
N SER A 117 2.57 19.17 -0.36
CA SER A 117 1.14 19.38 -0.58
C SER A 117 0.65 18.66 -1.84
N SER A 118 1.38 18.71 -2.95
CA SER A 118 1.04 17.98 -4.18
C SER A 118 1.03 16.46 -3.98
N GLY A 119 2.01 15.92 -3.24
CA GLY A 119 2.08 14.49 -2.90
C GLY A 119 0.88 14.04 -2.06
N LEU A 120 0.59 14.75 -0.96
CA LEU A 120 -0.55 14.45 -0.08
C LEU A 120 -1.89 14.63 -0.80
N LEU A 121 -2.02 15.67 -1.64
CA LEU A 121 -3.23 15.95 -2.42
C LEU A 121 -3.50 14.83 -3.43
N CYS A 122 -2.48 14.35 -4.14
CA CYS A 122 -2.60 13.23 -5.08
C CYS A 122 -3.07 11.94 -4.38
N ILE A 123 -2.48 11.61 -3.23
CA ILE A 123 -2.83 10.40 -2.46
C ILE A 123 -4.27 10.48 -1.94
N LEU A 124 -4.66 11.60 -1.34
CA LEU A 124 -6.00 11.77 -0.77
C LEU A 124 -7.08 11.91 -1.86
N TRP A 125 -6.79 12.59 -2.97
CA TRP A 125 -7.69 12.68 -4.12
C TRP A 125 -7.93 11.31 -4.76
N LEU A 126 -6.88 10.52 -5.01
CA LEU A 126 -7.02 9.16 -5.54
C LEU A 126 -7.85 8.27 -4.59
N SER A 127 -7.58 8.34 -3.28
CA SER A 127 -8.33 7.59 -2.25
C SER A 127 -9.82 7.96 -2.21
N GLN A 128 -10.17 9.23 -2.43
CA GLN A 128 -11.57 9.65 -2.54
C GLN A 128 -12.20 9.29 -3.89
N ALA A 129 -11.49 9.49 -5.01
CA ALA A 129 -11.98 9.17 -6.35
C ALA A 129 -12.33 7.68 -6.50
N LEU A 130 -11.53 6.78 -5.92
CA LEU A 130 -11.81 5.34 -5.89
C LEU A 130 -13.16 4.99 -5.24
N ARG A 131 -13.64 5.76 -4.25
CA ARG A 131 -14.97 5.54 -3.63
C ARG A 131 -16.13 5.83 -4.58
N PHE A 132 -15.93 6.71 -5.57
CA PHE A 132 -16.94 7.08 -6.54
C PHE A 132 -16.95 6.18 -7.78
N ILE A 133 -15.99 5.26 -7.94
CA ILE A 133 -15.89 4.40 -9.13
C ILE A 133 -17.11 3.47 -9.29
N GLU A 134 -17.80 3.15 -8.18
CA GLU A 134 -19.07 2.42 -8.22
C GLU A 134 -20.18 3.17 -8.96
N LEU A 135 -20.12 4.50 -9.07
CA LEU A 135 -21.09 5.28 -9.85
C LEU A 135 -20.91 5.06 -11.36
N ILE A 136 -19.69 4.80 -11.82
CA ILE A 136 -19.43 4.36 -13.20
C ILE A 136 -19.99 2.94 -13.36
N ILE A 137 -19.55 2.01 -12.51
CA ILE A 137 -19.81 0.56 -12.66
C ILE A 137 -21.29 0.20 -12.46
N LYS A 138 -21.98 0.82 -11.48
CA LYS A 138 -23.37 0.48 -11.10
C LYS A 138 -24.42 1.46 -11.64
N LYS A 139 -24.02 2.65 -12.11
CA LYS A 139 -24.95 3.68 -12.63
C LYS A 139 -24.59 4.25 -14.01
N GLY A 140 -23.55 3.75 -14.67
CA GLY A 140 -23.21 4.14 -16.05
C GLY A 140 -22.67 5.56 -16.22
N LEU A 141 -22.17 6.20 -15.15
CA LEU A 141 -21.72 7.59 -15.20
C LEU A 141 -20.56 7.81 -16.20
N SER A 142 -20.66 8.84 -17.04
CA SER A 142 -19.62 9.14 -18.04
C SER A 142 -18.28 9.53 -17.41
N ILE A 143 -17.18 9.19 -18.07
CA ILE A 143 -15.81 9.48 -17.59
C ILE A 143 -15.59 11.00 -17.41
N PRO A 144 -16.00 11.91 -18.33
CA PRO A 144 -15.94 13.34 -18.10
C PRO A 144 -16.73 13.79 -16.86
N THR A 145 -17.97 13.30 -16.67
CA THR A 145 -18.79 13.66 -15.51
C THR A 145 -18.16 13.19 -14.19
N PHE A 146 -17.57 11.99 -14.18
CA PHE A 146 -16.80 11.47 -13.04
C PHE A 146 -15.54 12.30 -12.75
N ALA A 147 -14.82 12.73 -13.78
CA ALA A 147 -13.66 13.61 -13.63
C ALA A 147 -14.07 14.97 -13.02
N SER A 148 -15.12 15.61 -13.55
CA SER A 148 -15.67 16.84 -12.95
C SER A 148 -16.10 16.64 -11.50
N LEU A 149 -16.79 15.53 -11.18
CA LEU A 149 -17.25 15.22 -9.83
C LEU A 149 -16.10 15.05 -8.83
N THR A 150 -15.01 14.40 -9.24
CA THR A 150 -13.85 14.17 -8.39
C THR A 150 -12.91 15.37 -8.31
N LEU A 151 -12.84 16.23 -9.32
CA LEU A 151 -12.06 17.47 -9.30
C LEU A 151 -12.64 18.53 -8.33
N LEU A 152 -13.97 18.59 -8.16
CA LEU A 152 -14.64 19.51 -7.24
C LEU A 152 -14.26 19.31 -5.75
N LEU A 153 -13.67 18.15 -5.41
CA LEU A 153 -13.18 17.82 -4.06
C LEU A 153 -11.82 18.45 -3.72
N LEU A 154 -11.04 18.85 -4.74
CA LEU A 154 -9.65 19.31 -4.55
C LEU A 154 -9.50 20.55 -3.65
N PRO A 155 -10.34 21.61 -3.72
CA PRO A 155 -10.20 22.77 -2.83
C PRO A 155 -10.38 22.41 -1.34
N ASN A 156 -11.34 21.53 -1.05
CA ASN A 156 -11.61 21.06 0.32
C ASN A 156 -10.47 20.19 0.86
N LEU A 157 -9.87 19.33 0.02
CA LEU A 157 -8.66 18.60 0.38
C LEU A 157 -7.47 19.55 0.64
N MET A 158 -7.28 20.55 -0.22
CA MET A 158 -6.17 21.49 -0.13
C MET A 158 -6.17 22.29 1.18
N VAL A 159 -7.34 22.70 1.67
CA VAL A 159 -7.50 23.39 2.98
C VAL A 159 -6.96 22.54 4.14
N ILE A 160 -7.24 21.24 4.15
CA ILE A 160 -6.80 20.31 5.21
C ILE A 160 -5.29 20.03 5.12
N ILE A 161 -4.76 19.96 3.90
CA ILE A 161 -3.37 19.56 3.64
C ILE A 161 -2.37 20.71 3.87
N LEU A 162 -2.75 21.96 3.58
CA LEU A 162 -1.81 23.09 3.56
C LEU A 162 -1.06 23.31 4.89
N PRO A 163 -1.71 23.31 6.07
CA PRO A 163 -1.01 23.54 7.35
C PRO A 163 -0.01 22.43 7.66
N ILE A 164 -0.36 21.17 7.37
CA ILE A 164 0.48 19.99 7.62
C ILE A 164 1.68 19.98 6.65
N ALA A 165 1.45 20.30 5.38
CA ALA A 165 2.50 20.38 4.36
C ALA A 165 3.49 21.51 4.65
N LEU A 166 2.99 22.69 5.03
CA LEU A 166 3.78 23.86 5.42
C LEU A 166 4.61 23.57 6.69
N PHE A 167 3.99 23.01 7.73
CA PHE A 167 4.68 22.59 8.95
C PHE A 167 5.83 21.62 8.63
N THR A 168 5.55 20.59 7.86
CA THR A 168 6.54 19.55 7.51
C THR A 168 7.67 20.13 6.65
N ALA A 169 7.35 21.03 5.71
CA ALA A 169 8.35 21.74 4.91
C ALA A 169 9.26 22.65 5.75
N THR A 170 8.70 23.39 6.71
CA THR A 170 9.46 24.21 7.66
C THR A 170 10.35 23.34 8.55
N LEU A 171 9.78 22.30 9.17
CA LEU A 171 10.49 21.38 10.06
C LEU A 171 11.66 20.70 9.33
N ALA A 172 11.44 20.21 8.11
CA ALA A 172 12.48 19.59 7.29
C ALA A 172 13.55 20.60 6.84
N SER A 173 13.15 21.80 6.40
CA SER A 173 14.10 22.82 5.90
C SER A 173 15.01 23.33 7.02
N TYR A 174 14.47 23.75 8.17
CA TYR A 174 15.30 24.23 9.28
C TYR A 174 16.10 23.11 9.94
N ASN A 175 15.57 21.88 10.03
CA ASN A 175 16.37 20.75 10.51
C ASN A 175 17.53 20.43 9.55
N ARG A 176 17.36 20.60 8.23
CA ARG A 176 18.45 20.51 7.28
C ARG A 176 19.49 21.62 7.46
N LEU A 177 19.07 22.89 7.58
CA LEU A 177 19.98 24.02 7.83
C LEU A 177 20.78 23.84 9.15
N ILE A 178 20.24 23.12 10.13
CA ILE A 178 20.96 22.73 11.35
C ILE A 178 21.92 21.55 11.09
N ALA A 179 21.47 20.52 10.37
CA ALA A 179 22.25 19.31 10.09
C ALA A 179 23.43 19.54 9.12
N ASP A 180 23.30 20.54 8.24
CA ASP A 180 24.31 21.00 7.28
C ASP A 180 25.07 22.24 7.83
N GLN A 181 24.89 22.57 9.12
CA GLN A 181 25.52 23.65 9.90
C GLN A 181 25.33 25.10 9.44
N GLU A 182 24.71 25.34 8.29
CA GLU A 182 24.38 26.67 7.75
C GLU A 182 23.69 27.60 8.78
N LEU A 183 22.72 27.09 9.56
CA LEU A 183 22.03 27.87 10.59
C LEU A 183 22.92 28.25 11.78
N VAL A 184 24.03 27.53 12.01
CA VAL A 184 25.01 27.86 13.05
C VAL A 184 25.96 28.94 12.55
N ALA A 185 26.44 28.81 11.30
CA ALA A 185 27.27 29.83 10.66
C ALA A 185 26.55 31.19 10.54
N LEU A 186 25.27 31.20 10.16
CA LEU A 186 24.47 32.43 10.08
C LEU A 186 24.30 33.13 11.44
N LYS A 187 24.14 32.37 12.54
CA LYS A 187 24.12 32.93 13.91
C LYS A 187 25.47 33.51 14.32
N ALA A 188 26.57 32.83 13.98
CA ALA A 188 27.92 33.31 14.25
C ALA A 188 28.24 34.61 13.47
N ALA A 189 27.68 34.76 12.27
CA ALA A 189 27.71 36.00 11.48
C ALA A 189 26.73 37.10 11.97
N GLY A 190 26.19 36.98 13.19
CA GLY A 190 25.35 38.01 13.82
C GLY A 190 23.89 38.08 13.37
N VAL A 191 23.42 37.17 12.49
CA VAL A 191 22.01 37.19 12.03
C VAL A 191 21.08 36.74 13.16
N SER A 192 20.08 37.56 13.49
CA SER A 192 19.21 37.34 14.66
C SER A 192 18.17 36.25 14.43
N LEU A 193 17.68 35.63 15.51
CA LEU A 193 16.69 34.53 15.44
C LEU A 193 15.39 34.96 14.73
N LEU A 194 14.94 36.20 14.94
CA LEU A 194 13.76 36.76 14.28
C LEU A 194 13.98 36.93 12.77
N GLN A 195 15.18 37.37 12.36
CA GLN A 195 15.54 37.50 10.95
C GLN A 195 15.58 36.12 10.27
N LEU A 196 16.16 35.11 10.93
CA LEU A 196 16.18 33.72 10.47
C LEU A 196 14.78 33.06 10.41
N GLY A 197 13.84 33.45 11.27
CA GLY A 197 12.45 32.98 11.25
C GLY A 197 11.55 33.68 10.23
N SER A 198 11.88 34.93 9.86
CA SER A 198 11.06 35.77 8.98
C SER A 198 10.63 35.15 7.63
N PRO A 199 11.45 34.34 6.91
CA PRO A 199 11.04 33.79 5.62
C PRO A 199 9.93 32.74 5.75
N ALA A 200 9.91 32.01 6.87
CA ALA A 200 8.87 31.02 7.15
C ALA A 200 7.57 31.66 7.63
N LEU A 201 7.65 32.72 8.44
CA LEU A 201 6.46 33.50 8.83
C LEU A 201 5.82 34.21 7.62
N LEU A 202 6.63 34.73 6.69
CA LEU A 202 6.14 35.32 5.43
C LEU A 202 5.47 34.29 4.52
N LEU A 203 6.00 33.06 4.44
CA LEU A 203 5.30 31.99 3.72
C LEU A 203 4.01 31.59 4.44
N ALA A 204 4.02 31.54 5.77
CA ALA A 204 2.84 31.17 6.56
C ALA A 204 1.70 32.18 6.44
N THR A 205 1.96 33.49 6.46
CA THR A 205 0.92 34.50 6.21
C THR A 205 0.35 34.41 4.79
N ALA A 206 1.19 34.17 3.79
CA ALA A 206 0.75 33.94 2.41
C ALA A 206 -0.13 32.68 2.29
N MET A 207 0.26 31.56 2.92
CA MET A 207 -0.52 30.31 2.92
C MET A 207 -1.82 30.44 3.74
N THR A 208 -1.83 31.21 4.83
CA THR A 208 -3.07 31.59 5.54
C THR A 208 -4.01 32.37 4.63
N GLY A 209 -3.52 33.34 3.85
CA GLY A 209 -4.32 34.07 2.86
C GLY A 209 -4.92 33.16 1.77
N VAL A 210 -4.14 32.21 1.26
CA VAL A 210 -4.63 31.18 0.33
C VAL A 210 -5.69 30.29 0.99
N CYS A 211 -5.49 29.84 2.23
CA CYS A 211 -6.49 29.09 2.97
C CYS A 211 -7.80 29.87 3.18
N PHE A 212 -7.74 31.17 3.50
CA PHE A 212 -8.95 32.01 3.61
C PHE A 212 -9.70 32.13 2.27
N LEU A 213 -8.99 32.32 1.15
CA LEU A 213 -9.61 32.36 -0.17
C LEU A 213 -10.29 31.00 -0.51
N LEU A 214 -9.65 29.89 -0.14
CA LEU A 214 -10.20 28.55 -0.31
C LEU A 214 -11.43 28.31 0.59
N THR A 215 -11.39 28.63 1.89
CA THR A 215 -12.51 28.34 2.83
C THR A 215 -13.71 29.27 2.64
N LEU A 216 -13.47 30.54 2.29
CA LEU A 216 -14.55 31.54 2.21
C LEU A 216 -15.23 31.59 0.84
N TYR A 217 -14.53 31.23 -0.24
CA TYR A 217 -15.05 31.33 -1.61
C TYR A 217 -15.03 30.00 -2.38
N SER A 218 -13.90 29.30 -2.44
CA SER A 218 -13.77 28.12 -3.32
C SER A 218 -14.55 26.92 -2.80
N VAL A 219 -14.40 26.55 -1.52
CA VAL A 219 -15.04 25.37 -0.92
C VAL A 219 -16.56 25.46 -0.95
N PRO A 220 -17.23 26.57 -0.56
CA PRO A 220 -18.68 26.69 -0.68
C PRO A 220 -19.19 26.40 -2.10
N LYS A 221 -18.57 27.04 -3.11
CA LYS A 221 -18.98 26.87 -4.51
C LYS A 221 -18.71 25.48 -5.06
N THR A 222 -17.58 24.83 -4.73
CA THR A 222 -17.33 23.48 -5.25
C THR A 222 -18.10 22.39 -4.51
N VAL A 223 -18.39 22.56 -3.22
CA VAL A 223 -19.28 21.65 -2.47
C VAL A 223 -20.74 21.81 -2.89
N GLU A 224 -21.21 23.04 -3.11
CA GLU A 224 -22.52 23.34 -3.71
C GLU A 224 -22.68 22.64 -5.06
N ARG A 225 -21.75 22.89 -6.00
CA ARG A 225 -21.79 22.28 -7.35
C ARG A 225 -21.62 20.76 -7.34
N PHE A 226 -20.90 20.23 -6.36
CA PHE A 226 -20.74 18.78 -6.14
C PHE A 226 -22.04 18.13 -5.65
N HIS A 227 -22.70 18.69 -4.63
CA HIS A 227 -24.00 18.21 -4.16
C HIS A 227 -25.11 18.40 -5.19
N GLU A 228 -25.10 19.50 -5.94
CA GLU A 228 -26.00 19.74 -7.07
C GLU A 228 -25.82 18.66 -8.15
N MET A 229 -24.59 18.39 -8.59
CA MET A 229 -24.37 17.38 -9.63
C MET A 229 -24.65 15.96 -9.13
N GLN A 230 -24.40 15.64 -7.86
CA GLN A 230 -24.86 14.39 -7.22
C GLN A 230 -26.40 14.28 -7.19
N TRP A 231 -27.10 15.38 -6.94
CA TRP A 231 -28.57 15.44 -6.96
C TRP A 231 -29.13 15.19 -8.37
N THR A 232 -28.56 15.84 -9.39
CA THR A 232 -28.92 15.61 -10.81
C THR A 232 -28.70 14.14 -11.20
N ILE A 233 -27.52 13.58 -10.90
CA ILE A 233 -27.18 12.17 -11.17
C ILE A 233 -28.13 11.19 -10.46
N ARG A 234 -28.71 11.58 -9.32
CA ARG A 234 -29.68 10.76 -8.58
C ARG A 234 -31.09 10.82 -9.18
N ASN A 235 -31.50 11.97 -9.72
CA ASN A 235 -32.90 12.23 -10.08
C ASN A 235 -33.21 12.05 -11.58
N ASP A 236 -32.22 12.00 -12.48
CA ASP A 236 -32.44 12.02 -13.94
C ASP A 236 -32.47 10.63 -14.62
N LEU A 237 -32.70 9.56 -13.84
CA LEU A 237 -32.52 8.15 -14.25
C LEU A 237 -33.84 7.39 -14.52
N SER A 238 -34.87 8.09 -15.02
CA SER A 238 -36.26 7.61 -15.17
C SER A 238 -36.43 6.31 -15.98
N ALA A 239 -35.48 5.94 -16.85
CA ALA A 239 -35.57 4.75 -17.71
C ALA A 239 -35.09 3.43 -17.07
N VAL A 240 -34.51 3.47 -15.85
CA VAL A 240 -33.84 2.30 -15.22
C VAL A 240 -34.57 1.83 -13.93
N LEU A 241 -35.67 2.49 -13.55
CA LEU A 241 -36.26 2.39 -12.21
C LEU A 241 -37.29 1.28 -12.00
N LEU A 242 -37.83 0.63 -13.03
CA LEU A 242 -38.74 -0.52 -12.85
C LEU A 242 -37.97 -1.83 -13.01
N ARG A 243 -37.63 -2.46 -11.88
CA ARG A 243 -36.98 -3.77 -11.81
C ARG A 243 -38.00 -4.85 -11.47
N GLU A 244 -37.91 -5.98 -12.16
CA GLU A 244 -38.79 -7.12 -11.95
C GLU A 244 -38.58 -7.74 -10.56
N GLY A 245 -39.69 -8.13 -9.91
CA GLY A 245 -39.70 -8.88 -8.66
C GLY A 245 -39.38 -8.09 -7.39
N ILE A 246 -39.15 -6.77 -7.46
CA ILE A 246 -38.91 -5.93 -6.28
C ILE A 246 -39.81 -4.70 -6.24
N PHE A 247 -40.23 -4.31 -5.04
CA PHE A 247 -40.87 -3.02 -4.79
C PHE A 247 -39.82 -1.92 -4.94
N THR A 248 -40.08 -0.94 -5.81
CA THR A 248 -39.19 0.21 -6.02
C THR A 248 -39.93 1.50 -5.71
N GLU A 249 -39.50 2.19 -4.65
CA GLU A 249 -39.95 3.55 -4.37
C GLU A 249 -39.30 4.52 -5.38
N ILE A 250 -40.12 5.21 -6.18
CA ILE A 250 -39.66 6.12 -7.24
C ILE A 250 -39.47 7.54 -6.68
N THR A 251 -40.34 7.95 -5.76
CA THR A 251 -40.27 9.17 -4.96
C THR A 251 -40.89 8.88 -3.60
N LYS A 252 -40.56 9.63 -2.53
CA LYS A 252 -41.14 9.42 -1.19
C LYS A 252 -42.68 9.29 -1.26
N GLY A 253 -43.21 8.14 -0.86
CA GLY A 253 -44.65 7.84 -0.89
C GLY A 253 -45.21 7.40 -2.25
N LEU A 254 -44.38 7.08 -3.26
CA LEU A 254 -44.81 6.40 -4.48
C LEU A 254 -43.95 5.17 -4.75
N THR A 255 -44.52 3.99 -4.48
CA THR A 255 -43.90 2.69 -4.70
C THR A 255 -44.52 2.01 -5.90
N VAL A 256 -43.69 1.46 -6.79
CA VAL A 256 -44.13 0.63 -7.92
C VAL A 256 -43.46 -0.74 -7.85
N TYR A 257 -44.25 -1.78 -8.05
CA TYR A 257 -43.84 -3.17 -8.19
C TYR A 257 -44.25 -3.70 -9.56
N VAL A 258 -43.38 -4.49 -10.18
CA VAL A 258 -43.67 -5.24 -11.42
C VAL A 258 -43.27 -6.69 -11.20
N ARG A 259 -44.22 -7.63 -11.39
CA ARG A 259 -44.00 -9.06 -11.14
C ARG A 259 -42.97 -9.66 -12.10
N SER A 260 -43.11 -9.39 -13.40
CA SER A 260 -42.17 -9.80 -14.44
C SER A 260 -42.36 -8.99 -15.73
N ARG A 261 -41.42 -9.12 -16.68
CA ARG A 261 -41.48 -8.48 -18.00
C ARG A 261 -41.55 -9.51 -19.11
N SER A 262 -42.42 -9.28 -20.08
CA SER A 262 -42.51 -10.05 -21.32
C SER A 262 -41.27 -9.83 -22.19
N ARG A 263 -40.92 -10.83 -23.02
CA ARG A 263 -39.88 -10.68 -24.07
C ARG A 263 -40.24 -9.59 -25.09
N ALA A 264 -41.52 -9.23 -25.21
CA ALA A 264 -42.00 -8.12 -26.04
C ALA A 264 -41.86 -6.74 -25.36
N GLY A 265 -41.39 -6.68 -24.11
CA GLY A 265 -41.21 -5.44 -23.35
C GLY A 265 -42.38 -5.01 -22.47
N GLU A 266 -43.55 -5.66 -22.59
CA GLU A 266 -44.71 -5.47 -21.70
C GLU A 266 -44.39 -5.81 -20.25
N LEU A 267 -44.99 -5.08 -19.31
CA LEU A 267 -44.91 -5.30 -17.87
C LEU A 267 -46.11 -6.16 -17.44
N LEU A 268 -45.88 -7.18 -16.62
CA LEU A 268 -46.91 -8.11 -16.14
C LEU A 268 -47.03 -8.03 -14.62
N GLY A 269 -48.26 -7.97 -14.11
CA GLY A 269 -48.57 -7.86 -12.68
C GLY A 269 -47.99 -6.60 -12.06
N ILE A 270 -48.64 -5.46 -12.30
CA ILE A 270 -48.23 -4.14 -11.80
C ILE A 270 -48.99 -3.85 -10.50
N LEU A 271 -48.28 -3.31 -9.50
CA LEU A 271 -48.89 -2.68 -8.33
C LEU A 271 -48.22 -1.32 -8.08
N ILE A 272 -49.03 -0.29 -7.89
CA ILE A 272 -48.60 1.08 -7.60
C ILE A 272 -49.26 1.51 -6.29
N HIS A 273 -48.48 1.94 -5.31
CA HIS A 273 -48.99 2.49 -4.06
C HIS A 273 -48.56 3.95 -3.94
N ASN A 274 -49.55 4.86 -3.95
CA ASN A 274 -49.37 6.30 -4.02
C ASN A 274 -49.96 6.97 -2.76
N ASN A 275 -49.10 7.14 -1.76
CA ASN A 275 -49.36 7.82 -0.48
C ASN A 275 -48.79 9.27 -0.50
N ARG A 276 -48.77 9.92 -1.68
CA ARG A 276 -48.26 11.29 -1.85
C ARG A 276 -49.30 12.37 -1.57
N ASP A 277 -50.59 12.05 -1.64
CA ASP A 277 -51.64 13.00 -1.27
C ASP A 277 -51.83 13.01 0.25
N VAL A 278 -52.03 14.19 0.83
CA VAL A 278 -52.27 14.35 2.27
C VAL A 278 -53.69 13.91 2.64
N ARG A 279 -54.63 13.90 1.69
CA ARG A 279 -56.04 13.53 1.90
C ARG A 279 -56.38 12.09 1.51
N ALA A 280 -55.60 11.44 0.64
CA ALA A 280 -55.91 10.10 0.17
C ALA A 280 -54.68 9.19 -0.02
N VAL A 281 -54.88 7.88 0.12
CA VAL A 281 -53.93 6.83 -0.29
C VAL A 281 -54.51 6.11 -1.50
N ILE A 282 -53.77 6.03 -2.61
CA ILE A 282 -54.24 5.41 -3.85
C ILE A 282 -53.39 4.18 -4.17
N THR A 283 -53.97 2.98 -4.10
CA THR A 283 -53.33 1.72 -4.51
C THR A 283 -53.93 1.24 -5.82
N THR A 284 -53.13 1.15 -6.88
CA THR A 284 -53.57 0.70 -8.21
C THR A 284 -52.92 -0.63 -8.57
N ILE A 285 -53.71 -1.60 -9.02
CA ILE A 285 -53.26 -2.96 -9.38
C ILE A 285 -53.70 -3.22 -10.82
N ALA A 286 -52.85 -3.81 -11.66
CA ALA A 286 -53.19 -4.16 -13.04
C ALA A 286 -52.52 -5.46 -13.50
N GLU A 287 -53.20 -6.23 -14.34
CA GLU A 287 -52.67 -7.49 -14.89
C GLU A 287 -51.49 -7.24 -15.84
N ARG A 288 -51.57 -6.20 -16.67
CA ARG A 288 -50.58 -5.86 -17.70
C ARG A 288 -50.36 -4.36 -17.81
N GLY A 289 -49.27 -3.97 -18.46
CA GLY A 289 -49.04 -2.61 -18.87
C GLY A 289 -47.85 -2.44 -19.81
N ALA A 290 -47.71 -1.22 -20.33
CA ALA A 290 -46.62 -0.81 -21.21
C ALA A 290 -46.13 0.58 -20.80
N LEU A 291 -44.85 0.86 -21.02
CA LEU A 291 -44.26 2.15 -20.67
C LEU A 291 -43.97 2.91 -21.96
N GLU A 292 -44.86 3.85 -22.29
CA GLU A 292 -44.81 4.67 -23.50
C GLU A 292 -44.02 5.95 -23.20
N PHE A 293 -43.02 6.27 -24.04
CA PHE A 293 -42.26 7.51 -23.90
C PHE A 293 -42.89 8.59 -24.79
N THR A 294 -43.45 9.62 -24.17
CA THR A 294 -44.03 10.80 -24.84
C THR A 294 -43.09 12.00 -24.73
N GLU A 295 -43.31 13.05 -25.52
CA GLU A 295 -42.50 14.28 -25.47
C GLU A 295 -42.54 14.97 -24.09
N ASN A 296 -43.64 14.81 -23.34
CA ASN A 296 -43.79 15.33 -21.98
C ASN A 296 -43.10 14.46 -20.92
N GLY A 297 -42.79 13.19 -21.24
CA GLY A 297 -42.15 12.23 -20.35
C GLY A 297 -42.69 10.79 -20.46
N PRO A 298 -42.20 9.87 -19.61
CA PRO A 298 -42.64 8.48 -19.59
C PRO A 298 -44.03 8.34 -18.96
N ARG A 299 -44.93 7.68 -19.70
CA ARG A 299 -46.30 7.36 -19.28
C ARG A 299 -46.44 5.85 -19.10
N LEU A 300 -46.91 5.43 -17.94
CA LEU A 300 -47.20 4.03 -17.65
C LEU A 300 -48.66 3.75 -18.00
N LEU A 301 -48.87 3.04 -19.09
CA LEU A 301 -50.16 2.50 -19.47
C LEU A 301 -50.39 1.17 -18.73
N MET A 302 -51.58 1.02 -18.14
CA MET A 302 -52.03 -0.17 -17.43
C MET A 302 -53.32 -0.69 -18.04
N LEU A 303 -53.46 -2.01 -18.08
CA LEU A 303 -54.58 -2.73 -18.68
C LEU A 303 -55.11 -3.80 -17.71
N ASN A 304 -56.44 -3.97 -17.69
CA ASN A 304 -57.19 -4.85 -16.77
C ASN A 304 -56.77 -4.61 -15.31
N GLY A 305 -57.37 -3.63 -14.64
CA GLY A 305 -56.96 -3.27 -13.29
C GLY A 305 -58.04 -2.67 -12.40
N SER A 306 -57.66 -2.39 -11.17
CA SER A 306 -58.46 -1.65 -10.20
C SER A 306 -57.61 -0.62 -9.45
N GLN A 307 -58.24 0.47 -9.07
CA GLN A 307 -57.69 1.56 -8.29
C GLN A 307 -58.51 1.70 -7.01
N GLN A 308 -57.85 1.50 -5.88
CA GLN A 308 -58.38 1.63 -4.53
C GLN A 308 -57.96 2.98 -3.97
N GLU A 309 -58.92 3.81 -3.56
CA GLU A 309 -58.67 5.12 -2.92
C GLU A 309 -59.20 5.07 -1.48
N ILE A 310 -58.34 5.38 -0.51
CA ILE A 310 -58.70 5.49 0.90
C ILE A 310 -58.54 6.95 1.32
N LYS A 311 -59.65 7.62 1.63
CA LYS A 311 -59.63 9.00 2.13
C LYS A 311 -59.27 9.05 3.62
N LYS A 312 -58.21 9.77 3.96
CA LYS A 312 -57.66 9.87 5.32
C LYS A 312 -58.52 10.67 6.31
N GLU A 313 -59.42 11.51 5.81
CA GLU A 313 -60.36 12.31 6.64
C GLU A 313 -61.70 11.59 6.90
N GLU A 314 -62.06 10.57 6.10
CA GLU A 314 -63.38 9.89 6.14
C GLU A 314 -63.30 8.37 6.34
N SER A 315 -62.11 7.77 6.26
CA SER A 315 -61.85 6.31 6.27
C SER A 315 -62.65 5.49 5.24
N GLN A 316 -63.19 6.13 4.20
CA GLN A 316 -63.91 5.46 3.13
C GLN A 316 -62.96 4.89 2.08
N LEU A 317 -63.14 3.60 1.77
CA LEU A 317 -62.50 2.90 0.66
C LEU A 317 -63.40 2.95 -0.59
N SER A 318 -62.92 3.60 -1.64
CA SER A 318 -63.50 3.56 -2.99
C SER A 318 -62.71 2.60 -3.88
N ILE A 319 -63.38 1.85 -4.77
CA ILE A 319 -62.73 0.93 -5.72
C ILE A 319 -63.26 1.19 -7.13
N LEU A 320 -62.38 1.69 -8.00
CA LEU A 320 -62.62 1.90 -9.42
C LEU A 320 -62.01 0.75 -10.23
N TYR A 321 -62.77 0.08 -11.09
CA TYR A 321 -62.24 -0.90 -12.06
C TYR A 321 -62.03 -0.22 -13.41
N PHE A 322 -60.99 -0.64 -14.16
CA PHE A 322 -60.66 -0.07 -15.48
C PHE A 322 -60.10 -1.11 -16.45
N ASP A 323 -60.51 -1.01 -17.72
CA ASP A 323 -59.90 -1.77 -18.82
C ASP A 323 -58.56 -1.17 -19.25
N ARG A 324 -58.44 0.17 -19.22
CA ARG A 324 -57.25 0.93 -19.59
C ARG A 324 -57.12 2.19 -18.73
N TYR A 325 -55.96 2.38 -18.10
CA TYR A 325 -55.60 3.56 -17.30
C TYR A 325 -54.19 4.02 -17.65
N SER A 326 -53.90 5.32 -17.57
CA SER A 326 -52.56 5.85 -17.84
C SER A 326 -52.07 6.75 -16.70
N LEU A 327 -51.00 6.32 -16.03
CA LEU A 327 -50.29 7.14 -15.04
C LEU A 327 -49.15 7.90 -15.71
N ASP A 328 -49.20 9.22 -15.67
CA ASP A 328 -48.09 10.06 -16.14
C ASP A 328 -47.03 10.21 -15.05
N LEU A 329 -45.79 9.78 -15.32
CA LEU A 329 -44.71 9.80 -14.32
C LEU A 329 -43.96 11.15 -14.31
N SER A 330 -44.35 12.08 -15.19
CA SER A 330 -43.63 13.34 -15.43
C SER A 330 -43.69 14.32 -14.25
N ASP A 331 -44.80 14.36 -13.51
CA ASP A 331 -44.95 15.23 -12.33
C ASP A 331 -44.03 14.86 -11.15
N LEU A 332 -43.43 13.66 -11.17
CA LEU A 332 -42.42 13.24 -10.19
C LEU A 332 -41.17 14.14 -10.21
N LYS A 333 -40.86 14.80 -11.34
CA LYS A 333 -39.77 15.78 -11.40
C LYS A 333 -40.09 17.09 -10.66
N LYS A 334 -41.36 17.48 -10.47
CA LYS A 334 -41.75 18.76 -9.84
C LYS A 334 -41.66 18.71 -8.31
N ALA A 335 -42.05 17.59 -7.70
CA ALA A 335 -42.04 17.42 -6.23
C ALA A 335 -40.61 17.32 -5.64
N ALA A 336 -39.61 16.96 -6.44
CA ALA A 336 -38.21 16.80 -6.03
C ALA A 336 -37.38 18.11 -6.07
N SER A 337 -38.02 19.26 -5.90
CA SER A 337 -37.46 20.58 -6.24
C SER A 337 -36.66 21.29 -5.13
N VAL A 338 -36.90 21.00 -3.85
CA VAL A 338 -36.20 21.67 -2.73
C VAL A 338 -35.07 20.79 -2.17
N ARG A 339 -33.84 21.01 -2.65
CA ARG A 339 -32.63 20.36 -2.13
C ARG A 339 -32.19 21.03 -0.82
N PHE A 340 -32.24 20.32 0.30
CA PHE A 340 -31.63 20.78 1.56
C PHE A 340 -30.12 20.99 1.38
N ARG A 341 -29.62 22.15 1.81
CA ARG A 341 -28.21 22.53 1.72
C ARG A 341 -27.47 22.16 3.01
N ASP A 342 -26.27 21.56 2.92
CA ASP A 342 -25.39 21.35 4.10
C ASP A 342 -24.75 22.68 4.55
N ALA A 343 -24.08 22.68 5.71
CA ALA A 343 -23.33 23.85 6.19
C ALA A 343 -22.19 24.25 5.22
N ARG A 344 -21.48 23.26 4.67
CA ARG A 344 -20.26 23.44 3.85
C ARG A 344 -20.45 24.04 2.46
N GLU A 345 -21.69 24.14 1.99
CA GLU A 345 -22.07 24.72 0.70
C GLU A 345 -22.73 26.09 0.81
N ARG A 346 -22.88 26.64 2.03
CA ARG A 346 -23.38 28.00 2.27
C ARG A 346 -22.25 29.02 2.32
N SER A 347 -22.56 30.28 2.03
CA SER A 347 -21.60 31.38 2.16
C SER A 347 -21.34 31.74 3.64
N LEU A 348 -20.21 32.41 3.96
CA LEU A 348 -19.95 32.85 5.34
C LEU A 348 -21.03 33.82 5.85
N GLN A 349 -21.49 34.74 4.99
CA GLN A 349 -22.52 35.72 5.33
C GLN A 349 -23.83 35.01 5.69
N GLU A 350 -24.29 34.10 4.83
CA GLU A 350 -25.49 33.28 5.04
C GLU A 350 -25.44 32.47 6.35
N LEU A 351 -24.30 31.86 6.70
CA LEU A 351 -24.13 31.12 7.96
C LEU A 351 -24.16 32.01 9.22
N LEU A 352 -23.94 33.31 9.09
CA LEU A 352 -23.93 34.27 10.19
C LEU A 352 -25.25 35.05 10.33
N THR A 353 -25.96 35.32 9.22
CA THR A 353 -27.19 36.14 9.23
C THR A 353 -28.49 35.35 9.35
N MET A 354 -28.46 34.01 9.45
CA MET A 354 -29.68 33.20 9.60
C MET A 354 -30.37 33.37 10.97
N SER A 355 -31.66 33.69 10.92
CA SER A 355 -32.62 33.78 12.03
C SER A 355 -33.58 32.57 12.07
N GLU A 356 -34.36 32.48 13.15
CA GLU A 356 -35.29 31.38 13.43
C GLU A 356 -36.48 31.31 12.47
N ASP A 357 -36.82 32.41 11.79
CA ASP A 357 -37.90 32.50 10.78
C ASP A 357 -37.70 31.57 9.57
N THR A 358 -36.52 30.96 9.43
CA THR A 358 -36.15 30.04 8.35
C THR A 358 -36.63 28.58 8.56
N GLY A 359 -37.31 28.28 9.67
CA GLY A 359 -37.89 26.95 9.94
C GLY A 359 -36.85 25.85 10.22
N LEU A 360 -35.63 26.23 10.60
CA LEU A 360 -34.52 25.32 10.89
C LEU A 360 -34.44 24.96 12.38
N SER A 361 -33.97 23.74 12.68
CA SER A 361 -33.74 23.31 14.06
C SER A 361 -32.64 24.12 14.74
N ALA A 362 -32.81 24.40 16.03
CA ALA A 362 -31.79 25.05 16.86
C ALA A 362 -30.46 24.26 16.92
N ALA A 363 -30.47 22.95 16.64
CA ALA A 363 -29.27 22.15 16.49
C ALA A 363 -28.49 22.48 15.19
N ASP A 364 -29.20 22.64 14.07
CA ASP A 364 -28.59 22.98 12.78
C ASP A 364 -28.08 24.42 12.75
N MET A 365 -28.81 25.37 13.35
CA MET A 365 -28.31 26.74 13.52
C MET A 365 -27.00 26.79 14.33
N ARG A 366 -26.89 26.02 15.42
CA ARG A 366 -25.61 25.89 16.15
C ARG A 366 -24.51 25.32 15.25
N ARG A 367 -24.79 24.24 14.53
CA ARG A 367 -23.85 23.61 13.60
C ARG A 367 -23.38 24.58 12.50
N PHE A 368 -24.27 25.42 11.98
CA PHE A 368 -23.97 26.42 10.94
C PHE A 368 -23.10 27.57 11.47
N ARG A 369 -23.38 28.07 12.68
CA ARG A 369 -22.55 29.11 13.33
C ARG A 369 -21.16 28.58 13.72
N ILE A 370 -21.04 27.33 14.17
CA ILE A 370 -19.73 26.72 14.44
C ILE A 370 -18.92 26.47 13.15
N GLU A 371 -19.55 26.05 12.05
CA GLU A 371 -18.92 25.98 10.72
C GLU A 371 -18.35 27.35 10.29
N ALA A 372 -19.09 28.45 10.50
CA ALA A 372 -18.61 29.81 10.22
C ALA A 372 -17.36 30.18 11.05
N HIS A 373 -17.37 29.90 12.36
CA HIS A 373 -16.19 30.11 13.21
C HIS A 373 -15.01 29.23 12.81
N GLN A 374 -15.25 27.96 12.42
CA GLN A 374 -14.20 27.03 12.00
C GLN A 374 -13.52 27.48 10.70
N ARG A 375 -14.25 28.03 9.72
CA ARG A 375 -13.65 28.62 8.50
C ARG A 375 -12.76 29.83 8.77
N LEU A 376 -13.01 30.53 9.88
CA LEU A 376 -12.24 31.70 10.30
C LEU A 376 -11.02 31.33 11.15
N SER A 377 -11.10 30.28 11.98
CA SER A 377 -9.98 29.83 12.83
C SER A 377 -9.01 28.89 12.08
N MET A 378 -9.50 27.99 11.24
CA MET A 378 -8.69 26.94 10.61
C MET A 378 -7.50 27.48 9.78
N PRO A 379 -7.62 28.56 8.96
CA PRO A 379 -6.49 29.12 8.22
C PRO A 379 -5.32 29.62 9.08
N LEU A 380 -5.55 29.89 10.38
CA LEU A 380 -4.55 30.38 11.32
C LEU A 380 -3.58 29.29 11.79
N PHE A 381 -3.94 28.00 11.69
CA PHE A 381 -3.04 26.90 12.06
C PHE A 381 -1.77 26.85 11.20
N ASN A 382 -1.79 27.36 9.97
CA ASN A 382 -0.59 27.58 9.15
C ASN A 382 0.48 28.39 9.92
N LEU A 383 0.07 29.46 10.61
CA LEU A 383 0.96 30.34 11.37
C LEU A 383 1.41 29.66 12.67
N SER A 384 0.49 29.07 13.43
CA SER A 384 0.79 28.45 14.71
C SER A 384 1.67 27.20 14.59
N PHE A 385 1.48 26.37 13.56
CA PHE A 385 2.35 25.21 13.34
C PHE A 385 3.77 25.64 12.91
N VAL A 386 3.90 26.63 12.03
CA VAL A 386 5.20 27.22 11.69
C VAL A 386 5.88 27.83 12.92
N ALA A 387 5.13 28.52 13.77
CA ALA A 387 5.63 29.08 15.02
C ALA A 387 6.18 27.97 15.96
N ILE A 388 5.46 26.86 16.15
CA ILE A 388 5.93 25.68 16.90
C ILE A 388 7.25 25.14 16.34
N ALA A 389 7.34 24.97 15.02
CA ALA A 389 8.56 24.47 14.36
C ALA A 389 9.76 25.43 14.56
N LEU A 390 9.54 26.74 14.42
CA LEU A 390 10.57 27.75 14.59
C LEU A 390 11.06 27.84 16.05
N THR A 391 10.17 27.82 17.03
CA THR A 391 10.54 27.93 18.46
C THR A 391 11.37 26.75 18.96
N LEU A 392 11.18 25.55 18.43
CA LEU A 392 11.97 24.37 18.82
C LEU A 392 13.29 24.24 18.05
N LEU A 393 13.35 24.71 16.79
CA LEU A 393 14.53 24.60 15.93
C LEU A 393 15.47 25.82 15.98
N LEU A 394 14.95 27.06 16.00
CA LEU A 394 15.80 28.26 15.96
C LEU A 394 16.76 28.37 17.16
N PRO A 395 16.36 28.08 18.43
CA PRO A 395 17.29 28.11 19.56
C PRO A 395 18.22 26.88 19.63
N ALA A 396 18.03 25.88 18.75
CA ALA A 396 18.85 24.67 18.78
C ALA A 396 20.31 24.97 18.40
N HIS A 397 21.21 24.48 19.25
CA HIS A 397 22.62 24.28 18.95
C HIS A 397 22.80 22.84 18.44
N PHE A 398 23.81 22.60 17.61
CA PHE A 398 24.06 21.28 17.02
C PHE A 398 24.43 20.26 18.11
N ASN A 399 23.48 19.41 18.52
CA ASN A 399 23.71 18.31 19.45
C ASN A 399 23.16 17.00 18.84
N ARG A 400 24.08 16.10 18.51
CA ARG A 400 23.83 14.83 17.78
C ARG A 400 22.88 13.86 18.51
N ARG A 401 22.65 14.01 19.82
CA ARG A 401 21.68 13.21 20.59
C ARG A 401 20.38 13.99 20.94
N GLY A 402 20.38 15.31 20.87
CA GLY A 402 19.27 16.17 21.32
C GLY A 402 18.41 16.79 20.22
N GLN A 403 18.66 16.47 18.95
CA GLN A 403 17.93 17.06 17.81
C GLN A 403 16.67 16.27 17.43
N THR A 404 16.74 14.93 17.45
CA THR A 404 15.60 14.04 17.15
C THR A 404 14.45 14.20 18.14
N THR A 405 14.76 14.38 19.43
CA THR A 405 13.76 14.63 20.47
C THR A 405 13.00 15.94 20.22
N LYS A 406 13.66 17.01 19.76
CA LYS A 406 13.02 18.29 19.42
C LYS A 406 12.12 18.20 18.18
N VAL A 407 12.50 17.40 17.19
CA VAL A 407 11.66 17.11 16.02
C VAL A 407 10.41 16.33 16.44
N LEU A 408 10.57 15.34 17.33
CA LEU A 408 9.44 14.56 17.87
C LEU A 408 8.52 15.39 18.77
N THR A 409 9.04 16.27 19.63
CA THR A 409 8.18 17.16 20.44
C THR A 409 7.45 18.20 19.59
N ALA A 410 8.07 18.73 18.51
CA ALA A 410 7.38 19.62 17.58
C ALA A 410 6.17 18.93 16.92
N ILE A 411 6.35 17.68 16.47
CA ILE A 411 5.27 16.88 15.89
C ILE A 411 4.20 16.55 16.94
N GLY A 412 4.59 16.15 18.15
CA GLY A 412 3.66 15.85 19.25
C GLY A 412 2.81 17.05 19.67
N ILE A 413 3.41 18.24 19.76
CA ILE A 413 2.69 19.49 20.10
C ILE A 413 1.73 19.88 18.96
N MET A 414 2.14 19.76 17.69
CA MET A 414 1.26 20.00 16.54
C MET A 414 0.03 19.08 16.57
N ILE A 415 0.23 17.77 16.79
CA ILE A 415 -0.86 16.79 16.92
C ILE A 415 -1.77 17.09 18.12
N ALA A 416 -1.21 17.51 19.26
CA ALA A 416 -2.00 17.88 20.43
C ALA A 416 -2.87 19.13 20.20
N VAL A 417 -2.36 20.14 19.49
CA VAL A 417 -3.11 21.34 19.11
C VAL A 417 -4.26 21.00 18.15
N GLU A 418 -4.00 20.17 17.13
CA GLU A 418 -5.02 19.71 16.19
C GLU A 418 -6.13 18.89 16.90
N ALA A 419 -5.73 17.96 17.78
CA ALA A 419 -6.68 17.17 18.58
C ALA A 419 -7.53 18.05 19.52
N ALA A 420 -6.93 19.07 20.15
CA ALA A 420 -7.65 20.04 20.97
C ALA A 420 -8.63 20.87 20.13
N ALA A 421 -8.24 21.31 18.93
CA ALA A 421 -9.12 22.06 18.02
C ALA A 421 -10.34 21.23 17.59
N LEU A 422 -10.16 19.96 17.25
CA LEU A 422 -11.25 19.03 16.93
C LEU A 422 -12.17 18.78 18.14
N GLY A 423 -11.60 18.59 19.34
CA GLY A 423 -12.36 18.42 20.58
C GLY A 423 -13.21 19.65 20.94
N ILE A 424 -12.64 20.86 20.83
CA ILE A 424 -13.35 22.13 21.06
C ILE A 424 -14.42 22.35 20.00
N THR A 425 -14.18 22.00 18.72
CA THR A 425 -15.20 22.10 17.67
C THR A 425 -16.42 21.24 18.01
N ASN A 426 -16.22 20.00 18.41
CA ASN A 426 -17.31 19.10 18.86
C ASN A 426 -18.05 19.68 20.08
N LEU A 427 -17.32 20.12 21.11
CA LEU A 427 -17.93 20.73 22.30
C LEU A 427 -18.72 22.01 21.98
N ALA A 428 -18.23 22.86 21.05
CA ALA A 428 -18.88 24.10 20.66
C ALA A 428 -20.20 23.89 19.89
N THR A 429 -20.36 22.78 19.16
CA THR A 429 -21.67 22.42 18.56
C THR A 429 -22.76 22.14 19.61
N ARG A 430 -22.35 21.72 20.82
CA ARG A 430 -23.24 21.52 21.97
C ARG A 430 -23.46 22.81 22.73
N HIS A 431 -22.39 23.55 23.03
CA HIS A 431 -22.41 24.79 23.81
C HIS A 431 -21.76 25.94 23.03
N MET A 432 -22.58 26.81 22.41
CA MET A 432 -22.08 27.89 21.55
C MET A 432 -21.12 28.86 22.26
N GLY A 433 -21.25 29.06 23.58
CA GLY A 433 -20.34 29.88 24.38
C GLY A 433 -18.88 29.40 24.41
N VAL A 434 -18.61 28.17 23.95
CA VAL A 434 -17.25 27.59 23.81
C VAL A 434 -16.57 28.06 22.52
N ALA A 435 -17.29 28.61 21.54
CA ALA A 435 -16.76 28.99 20.23
C ALA A 435 -15.51 29.91 20.26
N PRO A 436 -15.36 30.90 21.18
CA PRO A 436 -14.14 31.71 21.26
C PRO A 436 -12.86 30.91 21.47
N LEU A 437 -12.92 29.74 22.13
CA LEU A 437 -11.76 28.90 22.40
C LEU A 437 -11.13 28.30 21.13
N LEU A 438 -11.87 28.24 20.02
CA LEU A 438 -11.32 27.86 18.70
C LEU A 438 -10.22 28.84 18.26
N TYR A 439 -10.42 30.14 18.48
CA TYR A 439 -9.43 31.17 18.18
C TYR A 439 -8.29 31.18 19.19
N VAL A 440 -8.57 30.90 20.47
CA VAL A 440 -7.55 30.80 21.52
C VAL A 440 -6.57 29.66 21.21
N VAL A 441 -7.05 28.46 20.84
CA VAL A 441 -6.18 27.34 20.46
C VAL A 441 -5.48 27.56 19.11
N ALA A 442 -6.12 28.26 18.17
CA ALA A 442 -5.49 28.61 16.89
C ALA A 442 -4.38 29.67 17.01
N LEU A 443 -4.37 30.51 18.06
CA LEU A 443 -3.43 31.62 18.23
C LEU A 443 -2.44 31.47 19.41
N SER A 444 -2.75 30.68 20.43
CA SER A 444 -1.87 30.54 21.61
C SER A 444 -0.46 30.01 21.30
N PRO A 445 -0.23 29.10 20.33
CA PRO A 445 1.14 28.68 20.00
C PRO A 445 1.97 29.82 19.41
N LEU A 446 1.36 30.75 18.67
CA LEU A 446 2.03 31.93 18.11
C LEU A 446 2.45 32.93 19.20
N GLY A 447 1.61 33.14 20.22
CA GLY A 447 1.93 33.97 21.39
C GLY A 447 3.05 33.37 22.26
N VAL A 448 3.00 32.07 22.53
CA VAL A 448 4.08 31.36 23.24
C VAL A 448 5.39 31.40 22.45
N ALA A 449 5.31 31.22 21.11
CA ALA A 449 6.46 31.27 20.24
C ALA A 449 7.15 32.63 20.20
N SER A 450 6.39 33.73 20.13
CA SER A 450 6.97 35.09 20.12
C SER A 450 7.64 35.42 21.46
N HIS A 451 7.03 35.06 22.60
CA HIS A 451 7.63 35.22 23.93
C HIS A 451 8.92 34.39 24.10
N ALA A 452 8.92 33.14 23.63
CA ALA A 452 10.10 32.27 23.66
C ALA A 452 11.24 32.77 22.77
N LEU A 453 10.95 33.26 21.55
CA LEU A 453 11.98 33.80 20.65
C LEU A 453 12.52 35.15 21.11
N TRP A 454 11.72 35.96 21.80
CA TRP A 454 12.14 37.22 22.42
C TRP A 454 13.06 36.99 23.64
N SER A 455 12.65 36.13 24.57
CA SER A 455 13.41 35.83 25.80
C SER A 455 14.72 35.07 25.57
N LEU A 456 14.93 34.48 24.37
CA LEU A 456 16.16 33.80 23.97
C LEU A 456 17.10 34.66 23.12
N SER A 457 16.88 35.97 23.05
CA SER A 457 17.77 36.92 22.35
C SER A 457 19.05 37.24 23.16
N PRO A 458 20.21 37.40 22.51
CA PRO A 458 21.48 37.66 23.20
C PRO A 458 21.56 39.12 23.68
N GLY A 459 21.50 39.33 25.00
CA GLY A 459 21.67 40.66 25.61
C GLY A 459 21.18 40.82 27.05
N GLN A 460 20.30 39.94 27.53
CA GLN A 460 19.73 40.00 28.88
C GLN A 460 20.32 38.94 29.82
N LYS A 461 20.54 39.30 31.10
CA LYS A 461 21.09 38.38 32.12
C LYS A 461 20.05 37.32 32.51
N LYS A 462 20.48 36.05 32.59
CA LYS A 462 19.65 34.94 33.07
C LYS A 462 19.07 35.22 34.46
N LYS A 463 17.74 35.22 34.59
CA LYS A 463 17.00 35.01 35.84
C LYS A 463 15.93 33.96 35.62
N GLY A 464 15.71 33.10 36.63
CA GLY A 464 14.50 32.29 36.84
C GLY A 464 14.00 31.41 35.68
N VAL A 465 14.23 30.10 35.76
CA VAL A 465 13.37 29.12 35.05
C VAL A 465 12.05 28.99 35.82
N GLN A 466 11.16 29.96 35.63
CA GLN A 466 9.81 30.00 36.21
C GLN A 466 8.81 30.63 35.22
N THR A 467 8.51 29.95 34.11
CA THR A 467 7.36 30.30 33.24
C THR A 467 6.94 29.12 32.35
N LEU A 468 6.46 28.04 32.97
CA LEU A 468 5.85 26.90 32.28
C LEU A 468 4.67 26.34 33.08
N ALA A 469 3.85 27.26 33.62
CA ALA A 469 2.75 26.98 34.55
C ALA A 469 1.54 27.94 34.37
N PHE A 470 1.39 28.55 33.18
CA PHE A 470 0.22 29.34 32.82
C PHE A 470 -0.36 28.80 31.51
N PHE A 471 -1.70 28.71 31.42
CA PHE A 471 -2.45 28.00 30.38
C PHE A 471 -2.27 26.47 30.32
N ILE A 472 -2.17 25.84 31.49
CA ILE A 472 -2.90 24.57 31.73
C ILE A 472 -4.06 24.90 32.66
N VAL A 473 -5.24 25.19 32.09
CA VAL A 473 -6.50 25.34 32.82
C VAL A 473 -7.56 24.50 32.11
N LEU A 474 -7.66 23.24 32.55
CA LEU A 474 -8.82 22.31 32.48
C LEU A 474 -8.41 20.82 32.63
N SER A 475 -7.35 20.54 33.39
CA SER A 475 -7.14 19.22 34.00
C SER A 475 -7.88 19.16 35.35
N GLY A 476 -9.22 19.23 35.36
CA GLY A 476 -9.93 19.42 36.62
C GLY A 476 -11.46 19.57 36.63
N VAL A 477 -12.20 18.82 35.81
CA VAL A 477 -13.53 18.29 36.22
C VAL A 477 -13.66 16.89 35.63
N ALA A 478 -13.27 15.87 36.42
CA ALA A 478 -13.49 14.46 36.09
C ALA A 478 -14.46 13.77 37.09
N GLU A 479 -15.07 14.54 37.98
CA GLU A 479 -16.27 14.14 38.74
C GLU A 479 -17.51 14.75 38.08
N ALA A 480 -17.82 14.26 36.88
CA ALA A 480 -19.19 14.36 36.40
C ALA A 480 -20.03 13.39 37.24
N GLN A 481 -20.83 13.94 38.15
CA GLN A 481 -21.85 13.19 38.88
C GLN A 481 -22.69 12.36 37.91
N GLY A 482 -23.21 11.22 38.37
CA GLY A 482 -24.17 10.38 37.65
C GLY A 482 -25.55 11.03 37.51
N GLY A 483 -25.60 12.28 37.06
CA GLY A 483 -26.84 12.97 36.70
C GLY A 483 -27.46 12.25 35.51
N THR A 484 -28.51 11.49 35.79
CA THR A 484 -29.38 10.87 34.78
C THR A 484 -30.07 11.97 33.98
N LEU A 485 -29.41 12.41 32.91
CA LEU A 485 -30.07 13.10 31.81
C LEU A 485 -31.19 12.19 31.30
N GLN A 486 -32.41 12.44 31.79
CA GLN A 486 -33.65 12.10 31.10
C GLN A 486 -33.69 12.93 29.80
N ASN A 487 -32.85 12.52 28.86
CA ASN A 487 -32.97 12.89 27.47
C ASN A 487 -34.36 12.40 27.05
N SER A 488 -35.30 13.32 26.85
CA SER A 488 -36.66 13.02 26.44
C SER A 488 -36.62 12.42 25.04
N GLN A 489 -36.49 11.08 25.00
CA GLN A 489 -36.39 10.32 23.77
C GLN A 489 -37.70 10.50 23.00
N GLN A 490 -37.67 11.39 22.01
CA GLN A 490 -38.78 11.57 21.09
C GLN A 490 -38.91 10.30 20.25
N VAL A 491 -39.83 9.44 20.69
CA VAL A 491 -40.31 8.28 19.94
C VAL A 491 -41.25 8.82 18.87
N LEU A 492 -40.84 8.74 17.61
CA LEU A 492 -41.75 9.02 16.50
C LEU A 492 -42.58 7.75 16.26
N ILE A 493 -43.89 7.86 16.34
CA ILE A 493 -44.85 6.80 16.01
C ILE A 493 -45.73 7.31 14.86
N SER A 494 -45.87 6.51 13.81
CA SER A 494 -46.78 6.70 12.69
C SER A 494 -47.59 5.43 12.50
N ALA A 495 -48.90 5.54 12.32
CA ALA A 495 -49.83 4.44 12.06
C ALA A 495 -51.10 4.98 11.39
N GLU A 496 -51.95 4.10 10.88
CA GLU A 496 -53.25 4.47 10.31
C GLU A 496 -54.28 4.82 11.40
N GLU A 497 -54.28 4.08 12.52
CA GLU A 497 -55.05 4.38 13.72
C GLU A 497 -54.16 4.28 14.98
N ILE A 498 -54.34 5.20 15.93
CA ILE A 498 -53.73 5.14 17.26
C ILE A 498 -54.82 5.36 18.30
N THR A 499 -55.14 4.31 19.06
CA THR A 499 -56.07 4.35 20.19
C THR A 499 -55.31 4.32 21.51
N TYR A 500 -55.84 5.00 22.54
CA TYR A 500 -55.33 4.93 23.91
C TYR A 500 -56.47 4.57 24.85
N ASN A 501 -56.47 3.33 25.33
CA ASN A 501 -57.44 2.86 26.31
C ASN A 501 -56.92 3.19 27.72
N ARG A 502 -57.60 4.12 28.39
CA ARG A 502 -57.24 4.62 29.73
C ARG A 502 -57.50 3.62 30.84
N ASP A 503 -58.47 2.72 30.66
CA ASP A 503 -58.94 1.81 31.73
C ASP A 503 -57.99 0.62 31.93
N ILE A 504 -57.27 0.24 30.87
CA ILE A 504 -56.22 -0.80 30.88
C ILE A 504 -54.81 -0.23 30.64
N ASN A 505 -54.68 1.09 30.49
CA ASN A 505 -53.43 1.81 30.25
C ASN A 505 -52.60 1.26 29.07
N VAL A 506 -53.27 1.01 27.93
CA VAL A 506 -52.68 0.48 26.69
C VAL A 506 -52.82 1.49 25.55
N ILE A 507 -51.71 1.76 24.85
CA ILE A 507 -51.70 2.48 23.57
C ILE A 507 -51.62 1.44 22.45
N SER A 508 -52.59 1.39 21.54
CA SER A 508 -52.62 0.48 20.40
C SER A 508 -52.56 1.23 19.09
N ALA A 509 -51.51 0.99 18.31
CA ALA A 509 -51.32 1.47 16.95
C ALA A 509 -51.65 0.35 15.95
N LEU A 510 -52.41 0.67 14.91
CA LEU A 510 -52.94 -0.26 13.92
C LEU A 510 -52.70 0.29 12.50
N GLY A 511 -52.34 -0.59 11.57
CA GLY A 511 -52.11 -0.25 10.16
C GLY A 511 -50.77 0.43 9.91
N ASN A 512 -49.89 -0.26 9.17
CA ASN A 512 -48.59 0.24 8.69
C ASN A 512 -47.79 1.03 9.75
N VAL A 513 -47.61 0.43 10.94
CA VAL A 513 -47.02 1.10 12.10
C VAL A 513 -45.50 1.24 11.93
N GLU A 514 -45.00 2.48 11.93
CA GLU A 514 -43.57 2.80 12.02
C GLU A 514 -43.26 3.44 13.39
N ILE A 515 -42.28 2.86 14.10
CA ILE A 515 -41.72 3.43 15.33
C ILE A 515 -40.23 3.68 15.14
N SER A 516 -39.80 4.94 15.29
CA SER A 516 -38.42 5.37 15.02
C SER A 516 -37.76 6.01 16.24
N THR A 517 -36.62 5.45 16.67
CA THR A 517 -35.91 5.85 17.90
C THR A 517 -34.39 5.74 17.78
N GLN A 518 -33.67 6.86 17.82
CA GLN A 518 -32.20 6.92 17.89
C GLN A 518 -31.46 6.02 16.87
N GLY A 519 -31.96 5.94 15.63
CA GLY A 519 -31.35 5.12 14.57
C GLY A 519 -31.80 3.66 14.53
N HIS A 520 -32.80 3.29 15.34
CA HIS A 520 -33.56 2.04 15.22
C HIS A 520 -34.91 2.37 14.58
N VAL A 521 -35.38 1.49 13.69
CA VAL A 521 -36.71 1.61 13.06
C VAL A 521 -37.41 0.26 13.17
N LEU A 522 -38.61 0.27 13.75
CA LEU A 522 -39.51 -0.87 13.87
C LEU A 522 -40.70 -0.63 12.93
N LEU A 523 -41.01 -1.60 12.09
CA LEU A 523 -42.19 -1.66 11.22
C LEU A 523 -43.05 -2.86 11.62
N ALA A 524 -44.37 -2.71 11.67
CA ALA A 524 -45.33 -3.79 11.97
C ALA A 524 -46.74 -3.49 11.42
N GLU A 525 -47.60 -4.51 11.29
CA GLU A 525 -49.01 -4.31 10.97
C GLU A 525 -49.82 -3.77 12.16
N SER A 526 -49.46 -4.17 13.39
CA SER A 526 -49.99 -3.56 14.62
C SER A 526 -49.00 -3.60 15.79
N VAL A 527 -49.12 -2.63 16.71
CA VAL A 527 -48.28 -2.51 17.90
C VAL A 527 -49.12 -2.08 19.12
N SER A 528 -49.10 -2.84 20.22
CA SER A 528 -49.64 -2.41 21.52
C SER A 528 -48.54 -2.15 22.54
N TYR A 529 -48.61 -1.02 23.24
CA TYR A 529 -47.74 -0.68 24.36
C TYR A 529 -48.54 -0.73 25.67
N HIS A 530 -48.10 -1.60 26.58
CA HIS A 530 -48.70 -1.80 27.90
C HIS A 530 -47.87 -1.02 28.93
N ALA A 531 -48.40 0.10 29.40
CA ALA A 531 -47.62 1.03 30.23
C ALA A 531 -47.36 0.53 31.66
N GLU A 532 -48.17 -0.41 32.17
CA GLU A 532 -47.98 -0.99 33.52
C GLU A 532 -46.70 -1.82 33.67
N ASN A 533 -46.21 -2.42 32.57
CA ASN A 533 -45.11 -3.38 32.60
C ASN A 533 -43.94 -3.04 31.63
N ASP A 534 -43.99 -1.87 30.99
CA ASP A 534 -43.02 -1.41 29.95
C ASP A 534 -42.78 -2.47 28.86
N THR A 535 -43.86 -3.03 28.31
CA THR A 535 -43.82 -3.98 27.20
C THR A 535 -44.49 -3.42 25.94
N ILE A 536 -43.82 -3.55 24.80
CA ILE A 536 -44.36 -3.28 23.48
C ILE A 536 -44.51 -4.62 22.76
N LEU A 537 -45.72 -4.95 22.31
CA LEU A 537 -46.03 -6.11 21.49
C LEU A 537 -46.22 -5.64 20.05
N ALA A 538 -45.42 -6.13 19.11
CA ALA A 538 -45.56 -5.87 17.68
C ALA A 538 -45.92 -7.17 16.95
N THR A 539 -46.88 -7.11 16.04
CA THR A 539 -47.38 -8.27 15.28
C THR A 539 -47.62 -7.95 13.81
N GLY A 540 -47.47 -8.98 12.97
CA GLY A 540 -47.67 -8.91 11.53
C GLY A 540 -46.48 -8.28 10.81
N SER A 541 -45.81 -9.09 9.98
CA SER A 541 -44.69 -8.70 9.10
C SER A 541 -43.62 -7.82 9.76
N VAL A 542 -43.26 -8.14 11.01
CA VAL A 542 -42.49 -7.24 11.89
C VAL A 542 -41.03 -7.16 11.43
N MET A 543 -40.53 -5.94 11.22
CA MET A 543 -39.16 -5.67 10.78
C MET A 543 -38.48 -4.65 11.70
N LEU A 544 -37.34 -5.03 12.29
CA LEU A 544 -36.49 -4.16 13.10
C LEU A 544 -35.14 -3.93 12.41
N LEU A 545 -34.88 -2.68 12.03
CA LEU A 545 -33.56 -2.18 11.63
C LEU A 545 -32.79 -1.70 12.87
N ASP A 546 -31.57 -2.19 13.07
CA ASP A 546 -30.69 -1.73 14.14
C ASP A 546 -29.71 -0.62 13.70
N SER A 547 -29.14 0.08 14.69
CA SER A 547 -28.16 1.16 14.47
C SER A 547 -26.81 0.70 13.89
N HIS A 548 -26.59 -0.61 13.72
CA HIS A 548 -25.41 -1.21 13.08
C HIS A 548 -25.67 -1.68 11.63
N GLY A 549 -26.90 -1.48 11.13
CA GLY A 549 -27.36 -1.87 9.80
C GLY A 549 -27.76 -3.35 9.66
N HIS A 550 -27.99 -4.06 10.76
CA HIS A 550 -28.63 -5.37 10.73
C HIS A 550 -30.15 -5.22 10.59
N VAL A 551 -30.78 -6.12 9.84
CA VAL A 551 -32.23 -6.17 9.68
C VAL A 551 -32.74 -7.48 10.25
N THR A 552 -33.70 -7.42 11.17
CA THR A 552 -34.36 -8.60 11.75
C THR A 552 -35.84 -8.61 11.34
N PHE A 553 -36.31 -9.72 10.79
CA PHE A 553 -37.72 -9.97 10.47
C PHE A 553 -38.31 -11.00 11.44
N SER A 554 -39.61 -10.94 11.73
CA SER A 554 -40.37 -11.89 12.55
C SER A 554 -41.88 -11.72 12.38
N ASP A 555 -42.67 -12.74 12.72
CA ASP A 555 -44.12 -12.61 12.87
C ASP A 555 -44.52 -11.79 14.11
N TYR A 556 -43.65 -11.76 15.14
CA TYR A 556 -43.94 -11.26 16.50
C TYR A 556 -42.69 -10.77 17.23
N PHE A 557 -42.73 -9.55 17.77
CA PHE A 557 -41.77 -9.07 18.76
C PHE A 557 -42.47 -8.65 20.06
N GLN A 558 -42.02 -9.20 21.19
CA GLN A 558 -42.25 -8.63 22.52
C GLN A 558 -40.99 -7.91 22.99
N LEU A 559 -41.06 -6.58 23.05
CA LEU A 559 -39.95 -5.69 23.39
C LEU A 559 -40.12 -5.18 24.82
N THR A 560 -39.06 -5.10 25.61
CA THR A 560 -39.12 -4.58 26.99
C THR A 560 -37.98 -3.61 27.30
N GLY A 561 -38.20 -2.67 28.23
CA GLY A 561 -37.12 -1.87 28.80
C GLY A 561 -36.56 -0.82 27.84
N TYR A 562 -37.40 -0.11 27.07
CA TYR A 562 -37.00 0.77 25.95
C TYR A 562 -36.22 0.02 24.85
N LEU A 563 -36.86 -0.99 24.23
CA LEU A 563 -36.33 -1.81 23.11
C LEU A 563 -35.05 -2.62 23.41
N LYS A 564 -34.56 -2.68 24.66
CA LYS A 564 -33.26 -3.30 25.01
C LYS A 564 -33.26 -4.82 24.91
N LYS A 565 -34.43 -5.46 25.07
CA LYS A 565 -34.61 -6.91 24.99
C LYS A 565 -35.84 -7.19 24.12
N VAL A 566 -35.72 -8.18 23.25
CA VAL A 566 -36.75 -8.66 22.34
C VAL A 566 -36.94 -10.16 22.55
N ILE A 567 -38.18 -10.62 22.66
CA ILE A 567 -38.56 -12.04 22.57
C ILE A 567 -39.31 -12.21 21.26
N THR A 568 -38.99 -13.27 20.50
CA THR A 568 -39.41 -13.40 19.11
C THR A 568 -39.57 -14.86 18.67
N HIS A 569 -40.47 -15.07 17.70
CA HIS A 569 -40.73 -16.35 17.03
C HIS A 569 -40.49 -16.22 15.51
N HIS A 570 -40.03 -17.29 14.88
CA HIS A 570 -39.67 -17.35 13.45
C HIS A 570 -38.80 -16.16 12.97
N MET A 571 -37.75 -15.85 13.73
CA MET A 571 -36.90 -14.69 13.43
C MET A 571 -35.90 -14.97 12.30
N GLN A 572 -35.63 -13.95 11.46
CA GLN A 572 -34.55 -13.97 10.48
C GLN A 572 -33.73 -12.67 10.55
N VAL A 573 -32.44 -12.77 10.84
CA VAL A 573 -31.47 -11.67 10.87
C VAL A 573 -30.61 -11.70 9.61
N MET A 574 -30.53 -10.58 8.89
CA MET A 574 -29.48 -10.31 7.92
C MET A 574 -28.30 -9.60 8.59
N ILE A 575 -27.14 -10.26 8.57
CA ILE A 575 -25.87 -9.79 9.13
C ILE A 575 -25.02 -9.18 8.00
N ALA A 576 -23.95 -8.46 8.36
CA ALA A 576 -22.95 -7.98 7.40
C ALA A 576 -22.38 -9.10 6.51
N GLU A 577 -21.87 -8.72 5.34
CA GLU A 577 -21.36 -9.63 4.29
C GLU A 577 -22.37 -10.63 3.73
N GLN A 578 -23.68 -10.34 3.91
CA GLN A 578 -24.82 -11.12 3.38
C GLN A 578 -25.05 -12.47 4.08
N SER A 579 -24.41 -12.70 5.23
CA SER A 579 -24.75 -13.84 6.09
C SER A 579 -26.16 -13.71 6.65
N ILE A 580 -26.89 -14.84 6.67
CA ILE A 580 -28.24 -14.97 7.19
C ILE A 580 -28.22 -15.88 8.42
N LEU A 581 -28.98 -15.49 9.44
CA LEU A 581 -29.18 -16.25 10.67
C LEU A 581 -30.69 -16.31 10.97
N GLY A 582 -31.28 -17.50 10.95
CA GLY A 582 -32.70 -17.73 11.28
C GLY A 582 -32.86 -18.53 12.58
N ALA A 583 -34.01 -18.43 13.26
CA ALA A 583 -34.35 -19.26 14.43
C ALA A 583 -35.86 -19.41 14.64
N GLU A 584 -36.30 -20.57 15.15
CA GLU A 584 -37.71 -20.82 15.51
C GLU A 584 -38.16 -19.90 16.66
N SER A 585 -37.27 -19.63 17.61
CA SER A 585 -37.48 -18.61 18.64
C SER A 585 -36.15 -18.03 19.15
N GLY A 586 -36.21 -16.84 19.75
CA GLY A 586 -35.03 -16.19 20.28
C GLY A 586 -35.29 -15.13 21.34
N ILE A 587 -34.24 -14.87 22.13
CA ILE A 587 -34.09 -13.68 22.97
C ILE A 587 -32.97 -12.84 22.34
N TYR A 588 -33.36 -11.73 21.72
CA TYR A 588 -32.45 -10.78 21.09
C TYR A 588 -32.26 -9.55 21.99
N SER A 589 -31.08 -8.94 21.94
CA SER A 589 -30.72 -7.70 22.63
C SER A 589 -29.71 -6.96 21.78
N ILE A 590 -29.97 -5.68 21.52
CA ILE A 590 -29.26 -4.88 20.52
C ILE A 590 -27.73 -4.85 20.79
N ASN A 591 -27.34 -4.80 22.07
CA ASN A 591 -25.95 -4.76 22.53
C ASN A 591 -25.67 -5.88 23.55
N GLY A 592 -25.82 -7.15 23.17
CA GLY A 592 -25.67 -8.27 24.09
C GLY A 592 -25.46 -9.65 23.45
N ARG A 593 -25.65 -10.69 24.27
CA ARG A 593 -25.63 -12.11 23.85
C ARG A 593 -27.03 -12.57 23.48
N ASN A 594 -27.29 -12.65 22.19
CA ASN A 594 -28.54 -13.11 21.61
C ASN A 594 -28.60 -14.64 21.69
N LYS A 595 -29.62 -15.20 22.35
CA LYS A 595 -29.82 -16.64 22.47
C LYS A 595 -30.95 -17.09 21.55
N LEU A 596 -30.70 -18.10 20.76
CA LEU A 596 -31.51 -18.51 19.62
C LEU A 596 -31.73 -20.03 19.71
N HIS A 597 -32.96 -20.49 19.53
CA HIS A 597 -33.32 -21.91 19.63
C HIS A 597 -33.77 -22.46 18.28
N LYS A 598 -33.28 -23.66 17.94
CA LYS A 598 -33.39 -24.28 16.60
C LYS A 598 -33.02 -23.27 15.51
N ALA A 599 -31.75 -22.87 15.52
CA ALA A 599 -31.24 -21.77 14.71
C ALA A 599 -30.33 -22.26 13.59
N VAL A 600 -30.32 -21.52 12.48
CA VAL A 600 -29.65 -21.86 11.23
C VAL A 600 -28.82 -20.69 10.75
N TYR A 601 -27.54 -20.91 10.46
CA TYR A 601 -26.62 -19.91 9.90
C TYR A 601 -26.12 -20.31 8.50
N THR A 602 -26.06 -19.35 7.58
CA THR A 602 -25.42 -19.53 6.27
C THR A 602 -24.83 -18.21 5.76
N ALA A 603 -23.71 -18.28 5.02
CA ALA A 603 -23.21 -17.15 4.22
C ALA A 603 -23.79 -17.12 2.79
N CYS A 604 -24.65 -18.09 2.43
CA CYS A 604 -25.20 -18.21 1.09
C CYS A 604 -26.43 -17.34 0.87
N ARG A 605 -26.53 -16.75 -0.32
CA ARG A 605 -27.75 -16.11 -0.80
C ARG A 605 -28.84 -17.16 -1.07
N PRO A 606 -30.11 -16.89 -0.71
CA PRO A 606 -31.22 -17.80 -1.02
C PRO A 606 -31.47 -17.84 -2.54
N CYS A 607 -31.66 -19.05 -3.09
CA CYS A 607 -31.90 -19.25 -4.51
C CYS A 607 -33.35 -18.90 -4.89
N THR A 608 -33.55 -17.86 -5.69
CA THR A 608 -34.88 -17.33 -6.04
C THR A 608 -35.64 -18.13 -7.13
N THR A 609 -35.04 -19.18 -7.69
CA THR A 609 -35.49 -19.80 -8.95
C THR A 609 -36.06 -21.22 -8.85
N GLN A 610 -36.14 -21.83 -7.66
CA GLN A 610 -36.73 -23.17 -7.48
C GLN A 610 -37.53 -23.30 -6.17
N LYS A 611 -38.48 -24.24 -6.13
CA LYS A 611 -39.34 -24.57 -4.96
C LYS A 611 -38.60 -25.23 -3.78
N ARG A 612 -37.28 -25.03 -3.65
CA ARG A 612 -36.48 -25.50 -2.50
C ARG A 612 -35.54 -24.37 -2.07
N THR A 613 -35.77 -23.87 -0.86
CA THR A 613 -35.07 -22.73 -0.24
C THR A 613 -33.78 -23.13 0.50
N ILE A 614 -33.33 -24.38 0.36
CA ILE A 614 -32.15 -24.92 1.04
C ILE A 614 -30.88 -24.28 0.45
N PRO A 615 -30.03 -23.62 1.25
CA PRO A 615 -28.77 -23.04 0.77
C PRO A 615 -27.73 -24.12 0.43
N LEU A 616 -26.68 -23.74 -0.31
CA LEU A 616 -25.58 -24.65 -0.68
C LEU A 616 -24.92 -25.28 0.55
N TRP A 617 -24.73 -24.50 1.62
CA TRP A 617 -24.35 -24.98 2.94
C TRP A 617 -25.05 -24.20 4.05
N GLN A 618 -25.25 -24.82 5.21
CA GLN A 618 -25.73 -24.18 6.43
C GLN A 618 -25.26 -24.92 7.68
N ILE A 619 -25.22 -24.22 8.82
CA ILE A 619 -25.07 -24.84 10.14
C ILE A 619 -26.43 -24.75 10.83
N GLN A 620 -27.09 -25.90 11.05
CA GLN A 620 -28.24 -25.99 11.94
C GLN A 620 -27.76 -26.30 13.37
N ALA A 621 -28.40 -25.77 14.41
CA ALA A 621 -28.06 -26.08 15.80
C ALA A 621 -29.25 -25.94 16.75
N VAL A 622 -29.30 -26.77 17.79
CA VAL A 622 -30.37 -26.74 18.81
C VAL A 622 -30.36 -25.42 19.57
N GLN A 623 -29.16 -24.86 19.82
CA GLN A 623 -29.00 -23.51 20.36
C GLN A 623 -27.84 -22.79 19.66
N VAL A 624 -28.07 -21.54 19.27
CA VAL A 624 -27.02 -20.60 18.83
C VAL A 624 -26.97 -19.41 19.79
N THR A 625 -25.78 -18.93 20.09
CA THR A 625 -25.55 -17.67 20.82
C THR A 625 -24.71 -16.74 19.93
N TYR A 626 -25.29 -15.60 19.53
CA TYR A 626 -24.56 -14.55 18.82
C TYR A 626 -24.26 -13.39 19.79
N ASP A 627 -22.98 -13.17 20.07
CA ASP A 627 -22.47 -12.07 20.89
C ASP A 627 -22.18 -10.87 19.97
N THR A 628 -23.04 -9.84 19.99
CA THR A 628 -22.88 -8.69 19.09
C THR A 628 -21.69 -7.83 19.45
N ALA A 629 -21.32 -7.77 20.74
CA ALA A 629 -20.19 -7.00 21.25
C ALA A 629 -18.83 -7.66 20.94
N GLN A 630 -18.74 -8.99 21.07
CA GLN A 630 -17.53 -9.74 20.70
C GLN A 630 -17.46 -10.14 19.22
N GLN A 631 -18.56 -9.98 18.47
CA GLN A 631 -18.72 -10.44 17.10
C GLN A 631 -18.36 -11.94 16.97
N GLN A 632 -18.97 -12.79 17.80
CA GLN A 632 -18.71 -14.22 17.87
C GLN A 632 -20.03 -15.01 17.82
N ILE A 633 -20.08 -16.09 17.04
CA ILE A 633 -21.23 -17.00 16.96
C ILE A 633 -20.83 -18.36 17.54
N GLU A 634 -21.53 -18.77 18.61
CA GLU A 634 -21.37 -20.05 19.31
C GLU A 634 -22.58 -20.95 19.02
N TYR A 635 -22.36 -22.25 18.84
CA TYR A 635 -23.38 -23.24 18.50
C TYR A 635 -23.29 -24.42 19.47
N ARG A 636 -24.45 -25.00 19.83
CA ARG A 636 -24.56 -26.25 20.60
C ARG A 636 -25.38 -27.27 19.82
N ASP A 637 -24.91 -28.51 19.84
CA ASP A 637 -25.54 -29.66 19.19
C ASP A 637 -25.84 -29.34 17.71
N ALA A 638 -24.75 -29.01 17.00
CA ALA A 638 -24.76 -28.43 15.67
C ALA A 638 -24.44 -29.45 14.57
N TRP A 639 -25.10 -29.28 13.42
CA TRP A 639 -24.91 -30.04 12.20
C TRP A 639 -24.54 -29.10 11.06
N LEU A 640 -23.38 -29.35 10.44
CA LEU A 640 -23.00 -28.74 9.17
C LEU A 640 -23.62 -29.56 8.03
N GLU A 641 -24.49 -28.92 7.26
CA GLU A 641 -25.15 -29.47 6.09
C GLU A 641 -24.61 -28.86 4.80
N MET A 642 -24.58 -29.65 3.72
CA MET A 642 -24.51 -29.12 2.35
C MET A 642 -25.61 -29.74 1.48
N TRP A 643 -26.27 -28.93 0.66
CA TRP A 643 -27.46 -29.33 -0.13
C TRP A 643 -28.59 -30.00 0.69
N GLY A 644 -28.67 -29.72 2.00
CA GLY A 644 -29.62 -30.35 2.93
C GLY A 644 -29.25 -31.77 3.37
N ILE A 645 -28.00 -32.19 3.14
CA ILE A 645 -27.44 -33.45 3.67
C ILE A 645 -26.52 -33.10 4.85
N PRO A 646 -26.76 -33.64 6.07
CA PRO A 646 -25.85 -33.46 7.21
C PRO A 646 -24.54 -34.22 6.99
N ILE A 647 -23.41 -33.53 7.18
CA ILE A 647 -22.06 -34.05 6.90
C ILE A 647 -21.23 -34.18 8.18
N VAL A 648 -21.29 -33.18 9.06
CA VAL A 648 -20.50 -33.16 10.31
C VAL A 648 -21.38 -32.74 11.48
N TYR A 649 -21.36 -33.55 12.54
CA TYR A 649 -21.89 -33.19 13.85
C TYR A 649 -20.79 -32.57 14.73
N THR A 650 -21.14 -31.52 15.48
CA THR A 650 -20.29 -30.93 16.52
C THR A 650 -21.13 -30.60 17.75
N PRO A 651 -20.84 -31.15 18.95
CA PRO A 651 -21.59 -30.81 20.17
C PRO A 651 -21.37 -29.35 20.60
N TYR A 652 -20.23 -28.77 20.25
CA TYR A 652 -19.96 -27.34 20.36
C TYR A 652 -19.11 -26.87 19.17
N LEU A 653 -19.47 -25.72 18.61
CA LEU A 653 -18.73 -25.03 17.55
C LEU A 653 -18.75 -23.53 17.85
N SER A 654 -17.70 -22.81 17.49
CA SER A 654 -17.64 -21.34 17.63
C SER A 654 -16.76 -20.76 16.53
N HIS A 655 -17.22 -19.69 15.88
CA HIS A 655 -16.44 -18.95 14.89
C HIS A 655 -16.60 -17.42 15.03
N PRO A 656 -15.62 -16.62 14.58
CA PRO A 656 -15.79 -15.18 14.43
C PRO A 656 -16.94 -14.84 13.45
N GLY A 657 -17.72 -13.79 13.75
CA GLY A 657 -18.66 -13.21 12.79
C GLY A 657 -17.92 -12.53 11.62
N PRO A 658 -18.58 -12.33 10.46
CA PRO A 658 -17.92 -11.95 9.20
C PRO A 658 -17.08 -10.66 9.27
N ARG A 659 -17.43 -9.71 10.15
CA ARG A 659 -16.65 -8.47 10.33
C ARG A 659 -15.26 -8.69 10.96
N VAL A 660 -14.98 -9.86 11.58
CA VAL A 660 -13.77 -10.12 12.37
C VAL A 660 -12.70 -10.86 11.55
N LYS A 661 -11.73 -10.10 11.03
CA LYS A 661 -10.64 -10.62 10.18
C LYS A 661 -9.57 -11.45 10.91
N ARG A 662 -9.56 -11.50 12.25
CA ARG A 662 -8.50 -12.17 13.02
C ARG A 662 -8.95 -12.63 14.41
N ARG A 663 -9.08 -13.94 14.59
CA ARG A 663 -9.42 -14.65 15.83
C ARG A 663 -8.70 -16.00 15.83
N SER A 664 -8.48 -16.63 16.99
CA SER A 664 -7.95 -18.00 17.04
C SER A 664 -9.00 -19.03 16.59
N GLY A 665 -8.56 -20.12 15.95
CA GLY A 665 -9.44 -21.20 15.48
C GLY A 665 -8.75 -22.16 14.51
N PHE A 666 -9.45 -23.19 14.07
CA PHE A 666 -8.99 -24.05 12.97
C PHE A 666 -9.09 -23.31 11.64
N LEU A 667 -8.07 -23.45 10.79
CA LEU A 667 -8.10 -23.03 9.40
C LEU A 667 -8.52 -24.22 8.51
N THR A 668 -8.83 -23.96 7.24
CA THR A 668 -9.20 -24.99 6.25
C THR A 668 -8.17 -26.15 6.23
N PRO A 669 -8.58 -27.39 6.50
CA PRO A 669 -7.71 -28.54 6.34
C PRO A 669 -7.45 -28.81 4.85
N THR A 670 -6.24 -29.23 4.51
CA THR A 670 -5.92 -29.66 3.14
C THR A 670 -5.76 -31.17 3.08
N LEU A 671 -6.56 -31.79 2.22
CA LEU A 671 -6.45 -33.20 1.85
C LEU A 671 -5.45 -33.33 0.71
N GLY A 672 -4.86 -34.51 0.56
CA GLY A 672 -4.05 -34.81 -0.61
C GLY A 672 -3.39 -36.17 -0.54
N GLY A 673 -2.39 -36.36 -1.39
CA GLY A 673 -1.50 -37.49 -1.28
C GLY A 673 -0.38 -37.46 -2.30
N THR A 674 0.68 -38.20 -2.01
CA THR A 674 1.85 -38.37 -2.90
C THR A 674 2.24 -39.83 -2.98
N ARG A 675 3.11 -40.19 -3.94
CA ARG A 675 3.65 -41.56 -4.05
C ARG A 675 4.30 -42.03 -2.74
N ASP A 676 5.06 -41.14 -2.09
CA ASP A 676 5.89 -41.46 -0.93
C ASP A 676 5.10 -41.42 0.39
N LEU A 677 4.27 -40.40 0.62
CA LEU A 677 3.46 -40.28 1.85
C LEU A 677 2.12 -41.05 1.78
N GLY A 678 1.66 -41.45 0.59
CA GLY A 678 0.30 -41.96 0.41
C GLY A 678 -0.72 -40.84 0.58
N MET A 679 -1.90 -41.16 1.10
CA MET A 679 -2.91 -40.15 1.47
C MET A 679 -2.42 -39.36 2.69
N THR A 680 -2.66 -38.05 2.68
CA THR A 680 -2.23 -37.09 3.71
C THR A 680 -3.34 -36.11 4.04
N VAL A 681 -3.41 -35.70 5.31
CA VAL A 681 -4.30 -34.63 5.80
C VAL A 681 -3.47 -33.63 6.58
N ARG A 682 -3.55 -32.35 6.25
CA ARG A 682 -2.96 -31.26 7.04
C ARG A 682 -4.05 -30.54 7.81
N ILE A 683 -3.88 -30.44 9.12
CA ILE A 683 -4.83 -29.78 10.04
C ILE A 683 -4.15 -28.56 10.66
N PRO A 684 -4.32 -27.36 10.07
CA PRO A 684 -3.81 -26.10 10.62
C PRO A 684 -4.75 -25.50 11.69
N TYR A 685 -4.18 -25.13 12.83
CA TYR A 685 -4.80 -24.35 13.90
C TYR A 685 -4.07 -23.03 14.08
N PHE A 686 -4.78 -21.91 13.97
CA PHE A 686 -4.27 -20.56 14.09
C PHE A 686 -4.55 -19.99 15.48
N TRP A 687 -3.52 -19.46 16.14
CA TRP A 687 -3.61 -18.84 17.45
C TRP A 687 -3.17 -17.38 17.37
N ALA A 688 -4.14 -16.45 17.49
CA ALA A 688 -3.86 -15.04 17.67
C ALA A 688 -3.36 -14.80 19.11
N LEU A 689 -2.07 -14.48 19.26
CA LEU A 689 -1.43 -14.25 20.56
C LEU A 689 -1.56 -12.79 21.03
N SER A 690 -1.40 -11.85 20.10
CA SER A 690 -1.67 -10.43 20.29
C SER A 690 -2.19 -9.82 18.98
N GLN A 691 -2.51 -8.52 18.94
CA GLN A 691 -2.86 -7.84 17.68
C GLN A 691 -1.72 -7.86 16.64
N HIS A 692 -0.47 -8.09 17.05
CA HIS A 692 0.71 -8.06 16.19
C HIS A 692 1.55 -9.35 16.22
N SER A 693 1.05 -10.44 16.83
CA SER A 693 1.71 -11.74 16.83
C SER A 693 0.73 -12.92 16.80
N ASP A 694 1.12 -13.98 16.09
CA ASP A 694 0.38 -15.24 15.99
C ASP A 694 1.30 -16.47 15.90
N LEU A 695 0.73 -17.62 16.24
CA LEU A 695 1.31 -18.94 16.12
C LEU A 695 0.35 -19.84 15.34
N THR A 696 0.79 -20.41 14.23
CA THR A 696 0.03 -21.43 13.49
C THR A 696 0.66 -22.79 13.73
N MET A 697 -0.11 -23.75 14.22
CA MET A 697 0.31 -25.13 14.43
C MET A 697 -0.36 -26.03 13.39
N GLU A 698 0.40 -26.80 12.62
CA GLU A 698 -0.11 -27.69 11.56
C GLU A 698 0.32 -29.13 11.84
N ALA A 699 -0.65 -30.03 11.94
CA ALA A 699 -0.41 -31.47 11.98
C ALA A 699 -0.60 -32.07 10.58
N LEU A 700 0.47 -32.55 9.97
CA LEU A 700 0.46 -33.33 8.73
C LEU A 700 0.38 -34.82 9.09
N LEU A 701 -0.81 -35.38 8.97
CA LEU A 701 -1.08 -36.81 9.11
C LEU A 701 -0.83 -37.51 7.76
N SER A 702 -0.28 -38.72 7.80
CA SER A 702 0.18 -39.47 6.63
C SER A 702 -0.17 -40.95 6.78
N HIS A 703 -0.71 -41.57 5.73
CA HIS A 703 -1.05 -43.01 5.77
C HIS A 703 0.21 -43.91 5.63
N LYS A 704 1.27 -43.45 4.96
CA LYS A 704 2.50 -44.25 4.78
C LYS A 704 3.65 -43.84 5.67
N ASP A 705 3.57 -42.74 6.41
CA ASP A 705 4.70 -42.18 7.17
C ASP A 705 4.25 -41.64 8.53
N ILE A 706 5.20 -41.37 9.43
CA ILE A 706 4.91 -40.82 10.76
C ILE A 706 4.41 -39.36 10.61
N PRO A 707 3.44 -38.90 11.44
CA PRO A 707 2.97 -37.52 11.40
C PRO A 707 4.08 -36.47 11.55
N VAL A 708 3.93 -35.33 10.88
CA VAL A 708 4.81 -34.17 11.03
C VAL A 708 4.05 -33.06 11.76
N LEU A 709 4.61 -32.58 12.86
CA LEU A 709 4.14 -31.36 13.52
C LEU A 709 4.94 -30.17 13.01
N THR A 710 4.25 -29.11 12.62
CA THR A 710 4.84 -27.85 12.15
C THR A 710 4.31 -26.70 13.00
N ALA A 711 5.16 -25.74 13.33
CA ALA A 711 4.82 -24.54 14.08
C ALA A 711 5.38 -23.32 13.35
N GLU A 712 4.54 -22.33 13.06
CA GLU A 712 4.90 -21.07 12.42
C GLU A 712 4.54 -19.89 13.32
N TYR A 713 5.56 -19.30 13.96
CA TYR A 713 5.41 -18.11 14.80
C TYR A 713 5.79 -16.85 14.04
N ARG A 714 4.88 -15.86 14.03
CA ARG A 714 5.07 -14.58 13.32
C ARG A 714 4.78 -13.42 14.27
N ALA A 715 5.60 -12.37 14.22
CA ALA A 715 5.35 -11.14 14.95
C ALA A 715 5.87 -9.90 14.23
N ALA A 716 5.12 -8.80 14.34
CA ALA A 716 5.50 -7.46 13.91
C ALA A 716 5.62 -6.56 15.15
N LEU A 717 6.86 -6.25 15.53
CA LEU A 717 7.21 -5.37 16.64
C LEU A 717 7.44 -3.95 16.13
N SER A 718 7.34 -2.96 17.02
CA SER A 718 7.63 -1.55 16.69
C SER A 718 9.04 -1.31 16.15
N ALA A 719 9.98 -2.22 16.43
CA ALA A 719 11.38 -2.18 16.03
C ALA A 719 11.80 -3.38 15.15
N GLY A 720 10.88 -4.17 14.59
CA GLY A 720 11.28 -5.30 13.75
C GLY A 720 10.19 -6.30 13.38
N VAL A 721 10.53 -7.26 12.53
CA VAL A 721 9.63 -8.35 12.10
C VAL A 721 10.33 -9.70 12.25
N THR A 722 9.58 -10.73 12.61
CA THR A 722 10.09 -12.10 12.71
C THR A 722 9.06 -13.12 12.21
N ALA A 723 9.53 -14.11 11.46
CA ALA A 723 8.75 -15.24 10.97
C ALA A 723 9.58 -16.52 11.12
N ASN A 724 9.07 -17.50 11.87
CA ASN A 724 9.82 -18.67 12.32
C ASN A 724 9.00 -19.92 12.07
N LYS A 725 9.38 -20.72 11.07
CA LYS A 725 8.76 -22.02 10.77
C LYS A 725 9.68 -23.14 11.25
N LEU A 726 9.17 -23.97 12.14
CA LEU A 726 9.81 -25.17 12.68
C LEU A 726 8.97 -26.39 12.28
N SER A 727 9.58 -27.52 11.94
CA SER A 727 8.87 -28.80 11.91
C SER A 727 9.67 -29.93 12.55
N ALA A 728 8.94 -30.90 13.09
CA ALA A 728 9.45 -32.05 13.82
C ALA A 728 8.65 -33.32 13.46
N THR A 729 9.38 -34.42 13.28
CA THR A 729 8.84 -35.78 13.14
C THR A 729 9.93 -36.80 13.49
N ARG A 730 9.63 -38.09 13.39
CA ARG A 730 10.61 -39.18 13.35
C ARG A 730 10.46 -39.94 12.05
N ASP A 731 11.51 -40.60 11.57
CA ASP A 731 11.34 -41.64 10.54
C ASP A 731 11.05 -43.01 11.17
N LYS A 732 10.72 -43.99 10.31
CA LYS A 732 10.41 -45.37 10.72
C LYS A 732 11.56 -46.11 11.40
N SER A 733 12.78 -45.56 11.37
CA SER A 733 13.94 -46.07 12.10
C SER A 733 14.16 -45.32 13.43
N GLY A 734 13.22 -44.47 13.83
CA GLY A 734 13.22 -43.73 15.09
C GLY A 734 13.99 -42.39 15.07
N ASN A 735 14.70 -42.09 13.98
CA ASN A 735 15.56 -40.91 13.87
C ASN A 735 14.73 -39.63 13.83
N PHE A 736 15.13 -38.60 14.57
CA PHE A 736 14.51 -37.28 14.50
C PHE A 736 14.72 -36.66 13.11
N ARG A 737 13.66 -36.10 12.52
CA ARG A 737 13.71 -35.33 11.29
C ARG A 737 12.94 -34.02 11.40
N GLY A 738 13.43 -32.96 10.77
CA GLY A 738 12.86 -31.64 10.91
C GLY A 738 13.51 -30.57 10.05
N HIS A 739 12.95 -29.36 10.12
CA HIS A 739 13.57 -28.15 9.59
C HIS A 739 13.30 -26.95 10.49
N ILE A 740 14.16 -25.94 10.38
CA ILE A 740 13.95 -24.59 10.90
C ILE A 740 14.23 -23.60 9.78
N ILE A 741 13.29 -22.69 9.55
CA ILE A 741 13.43 -21.48 8.74
C ILE A 741 13.02 -20.32 9.65
N SER A 742 14.00 -19.59 10.17
CA SER A 742 13.79 -18.31 10.87
C SER A 742 14.23 -17.18 9.96
N ASN A 743 13.40 -16.15 9.83
CA ASN A 743 13.70 -14.87 9.21
C ASN A 743 13.34 -13.77 10.18
N THR A 744 14.34 -13.07 10.73
CA THR A 744 14.16 -11.99 11.71
C THR A 744 14.95 -10.76 11.28
N ILE A 745 14.32 -9.59 11.31
CA ILE A 745 14.96 -8.29 11.07
C ILE A 745 14.56 -7.37 12.21
N TYR A 746 15.53 -6.74 12.86
CA TYR A 746 15.31 -5.85 14.00
C TYR A 746 16.17 -4.59 13.90
N ASP A 747 15.52 -3.43 13.90
CA ASP A 747 16.12 -2.10 13.91
C ASP A 747 16.41 -1.68 15.36
N ILE A 748 17.67 -1.87 15.77
CA ILE A 748 18.17 -1.48 17.09
C ILE A 748 17.98 0.04 17.32
N ASN A 749 18.09 0.81 16.24
CA ASN A 749 17.70 2.22 16.11
C ASN A 749 17.74 2.60 14.61
N PRO A 750 17.34 3.82 14.20
CA PRO A 750 17.35 4.22 12.78
C PRO A 750 18.71 4.25 12.06
N ILE A 751 19.81 3.91 12.74
CA ILE A 751 21.15 3.76 12.16
C ILE A 751 21.55 2.29 12.08
N TYR A 752 21.17 1.43 13.03
CA TYR A 752 21.69 0.05 13.13
C TYR A 752 20.58 -1.01 13.06
N ARG A 753 20.77 -1.98 12.17
CA ARG A 753 19.87 -3.11 11.92
C ARG A 753 20.62 -4.43 12.15
N ILE A 754 19.97 -5.38 12.82
CA ILE A 754 20.41 -6.77 12.88
C ILE A 754 19.43 -7.67 12.12
N GLY A 755 19.96 -8.50 11.22
CA GLY A 755 19.21 -9.49 10.45
C GLY A 755 19.70 -10.90 10.79
N LEU A 756 18.77 -11.82 11.00
CA LEU A 756 19.06 -13.22 11.32
C LEU A 756 18.17 -14.13 10.46
N GLN A 757 18.81 -14.84 9.54
CA GLN A 757 18.22 -15.88 8.70
C GLN A 757 18.80 -17.23 9.12
N ILE A 758 17.98 -18.19 9.53
CA ILE A 758 18.42 -19.54 9.88
C ILE A 758 17.59 -20.54 9.08
N GLU A 759 18.12 -20.97 7.95
CA GLU A 759 17.62 -22.13 7.22
C GLU A 759 18.47 -23.36 7.54
N ARG A 760 17.87 -24.40 8.14
CA ARG A 760 18.50 -25.71 8.41
C ARG A 760 17.49 -26.85 8.32
N THR A 761 17.98 -28.04 8.01
CA THR A 761 17.20 -29.28 8.07
C THR A 761 18.07 -30.45 8.55
N THR A 762 17.44 -31.50 9.09
CA THR A 762 18.14 -32.71 9.54
C THR A 762 18.77 -33.50 8.39
N ASP A 763 18.12 -33.55 7.23
CA ASP A 763 18.56 -34.37 6.09
C ASP A 763 18.29 -33.71 4.73
N ALA A 764 18.98 -34.19 3.70
CA ALA A 764 19.07 -33.54 2.40
C ALA A 764 17.84 -33.74 1.48
N THR A 765 16.83 -34.49 1.90
CA THR A 765 15.61 -34.77 1.11
C THR A 765 14.32 -34.39 1.84
N TYR A 766 14.35 -34.24 3.17
CA TYR A 766 13.26 -33.79 4.04
C TYR A 766 12.33 -32.73 3.43
N MET A 767 12.90 -31.58 3.06
CA MET A 767 12.16 -30.43 2.51
C MET A 767 11.33 -30.78 1.27
N ARG A 768 11.85 -31.69 0.43
CA ARG A 768 11.19 -32.13 -0.82
C ARG A 768 10.17 -33.23 -0.60
N ARG A 769 10.44 -34.14 0.35
CA ARG A 769 9.57 -35.26 0.74
C ARG A 769 8.26 -34.78 1.38
N TYR A 770 8.33 -33.80 2.28
CA TYR A 770 7.15 -33.27 2.99
C TYR A 770 6.54 -32.01 2.33
N GLY A 771 7.17 -31.50 1.26
CA GLY A 771 6.63 -30.39 0.46
C GLY A 771 6.91 -28.99 1.01
N PHE A 772 7.90 -28.82 1.88
CA PHE A 772 8.34 -27.52 2.42
C PHE A 772 9.24 -26.73 1.46
N GLY A 773 9.86 -27.36 0.45
CA GLY A 773 10.63 -26.65 -0.59
C GLY A 773 11.51 -27.54 -1.47
N ASN A 774 11.94 -27.03 -2.62
CA ASN A 774 12.82 -27.74 -3.58
C ASN A 774 14.26 -27.18 -3.67
N SER A 775 14.69 -26.37 -2.70
CA SER A 775 15.99 -25.66 -2.73
C SER A 775 17.20 -26.59 -2.90
N ALA A 776 18.21 -26.16 -3.65
CA ALA A 776 19.43 -26.92 -3.89
C ALA A 776 20.44 -26.87 -2.73
N TRP A 777 20.37 -25.80 -1.94
CA TRP A 777 21.08 -25.56 -0.68
C TRP A 777 20.20 -24.69 0.22
N LEU A 778 20.49 -24.69 1.51
CA LEU A 778 19.95 -23.75 2.49
C LEU A 778 21.05 -22.78 2.93
N THR A 779 20.67 -21.56 3.30
CA THR A 779 21.58 -20.51 3.78
C THR A 779 21.16 -20.05 5.18
N SER A 780 22.07 -20.14 6.15
CA SER A 780 21.94 -19.40 7.40
C SER A 780 22.90 -18.20 7.37
N SER A 781 22.43 -17.03 7.76
CA SER A 781 23.25 -15.82 7.88
C SER A 781 22.83 -14.93 9.04
N ALA A 782 23.82 -14.33 9.70
CA ALA A 782 23.62 -13.22 10.62
C ALA A 782 24.27 -11.97 10.02
N THR A 783 23.58 -10.84 10.10
CA THR A 783 23.98 -9.58 9.46
C THR A 783 23.82 -8.44 10.47
N LEU A 784 24.80 -7.55 10.54
CA LEU A 784 24.73 -6.32 11.33
C LEU A 784 25.07 -5.14 10.42
N GLU A 785 24.06 -4.33 10.11
CA GLU A 785 24.14 -3.19 9.20
C GLU A 785 24.19 -1.86 9.97
N GLY A 786 24.86 -0.87 9.40
CA GLY A 786 24.94 0.50 9.90
C GLY A 786 24.79 1.53 8.77
N PHE A 787 23.79 2.40 8.88
CA PHE A 787 23.38 3.38 7.87
C PHE A 787 23.68 4.81 8.32
N GLY A 788 24.72 5.43 7.75
CA GLY A 788 25.05 6.85 7.91
C GLY A 788 24.72 7.66 6.65
N ARG A 789 24.66 9.00 6.77
CA ARG A 789 24.26 9.93 5.69
C ARG A 789 24.99 9.72 4.34
N ARG A 790 26.24 9.23 4.37
CA ARG A 790 27.05 8.88 3.20
C ARG A 790 27.95 7.65 3.44
N SER A 791 27.61 6.81 4.41
CA SER A 791 28.44 5.67 4.83
C SER A 791 27.56 4.47 5.11
N TYR A 792 27.92 3.31 4.58
CA TYR A 792 27.25 2.04 4.85
C TYR A 792 28.28 1.05 5.37
N VAL A 793 27.93 0.32 6.44
CA VAL A 793 28.72 -0.79 6.97
C VAL A 793 27.83 -2.01 7.12
N ALA A 794 28.33 -3.20 6.79
CA ALA A 794 27.64 -4.46 7.01
C ALA A 794 28.64 -5.54 7.44
N ALA A 795 28.49 -6.06 8.66
CA ALA A 795 29.25 -7.19 9.16
C ALA A 795 28.39 -8.46 9.06
N ASN A 796 28.75 -9.35 8.13
CA ASN A 796 27.94 -10.51 7.78
C ASN A 796 28.65 -11.82 8.12
N ALA A 797 27.88 -12.82 8.52
CA ALA A 797 28.27 -14.21 8.68
C ALA A 797 27.40 -15.09 7.80
N TYR A 798 27.97 -16.06 7.09
CA TYR A 798 27.22 -17.00 6.25
C TYR A 798 27.69 -18.43 6.47
N THR A 799 26.73 -19.36 6.46
CA THR A 799 26.99 -20.80 6.50
C THR A 799 25.89 -21.53 5.72
N PHE A 800 26.27 -22.55 4.96
CA PHE A 800 25.39 -23.17 3.97
C PHE A 800 25.20 -24.66 4.26
N GLN A 801 24.08 -25.23 3.77
CA GLN A 801 23.81 -26.66 3.80
C GLN A 801 23.41 -27.14 2.41
N GLY A 802 24.27 -27.88 1.72
CA GLY A 802 23.95 -28.44 0.41
C GLY A 802 22.98 -29.60 0.50
N LEU A 803 21.90 -29.57 -0.30
CA LEU A 803 20.86 -30.61 -0.31
C LEU A 803 20.99 -31.60 -1.50
N ARG A 804 21.86 -31.31 -2.48
CA ARG A 804 22.13 -32.19 -3.64
C ARG A 804 22.91 -33.45 -3.25
N ALA A 805 22.63 -34.58 -3.92
CA ALA A 805 23.24 -35.89 -3.62
C ALA A 805 24.78 -35.92 -3.68
N ARG A 806 25.41 -35.14 -4.57
CA ARG A 806 26.89 -35.04 -4.72
C ARG A 806 27.51 -33.87 -3.92
N SER A 807 26.79 -33.27 -2.98
CA SER A 807 27.29 -32.12 -2.20
C SER A 807 28.21 -32.55 -1.04
N ASN A 808 29.52 -32.40 -1.22
CA ASN A 808 30.50 -32.66 -0.16
C ASN A 808 30.54 -31.48 0.84
N SER A 809 29.93 -31.67 2.00
CA SER A 809 29.87 -30.69 3.09
C SER A 809 31.25 -30.22 3.58
N GLY A 810 32.31 -31.00 3.39
CA GLY A 810 33.67 -30.64 3.79
C GLY A 810 34.25 -29.43 3.05
N HIS A 811 33.82 -29.19 1.80
CA HIS A 811 34.35 -28.12 0.95
C HIS A 811 33.49 -26.84 0.97
N ILE A 812 32.32 -26.88 1.62
CA ILE A 812 31.45 -25.72 1.82
C ILE A 812 32.16 -24.75 2.80
N PRO A 813 32.28 -23.44 2.46
CA PRO A 813 32.89 -22.47 3.36
C PRO A 813 31.91 -22.00 4.44
N LEU A 814 32.43 -21.87 5.66
CA LEU A 814 31.95 -20.92 6.65
C LEU A 814 32.55 -19.55 6.32
N VAL A 815 31.71 -18.52 6.24
CA VAL A 815 32.11 -17.13 6.03
C VAL A 815 31.91 -16.39 7.35
N LEU A 816 32.99 -16.03 8.04
CA LEU A 816 32.90 -15.37 9.35
C LEU A 816 34.22 -14.65 9.69
N PRO A 817 34.25 -13.30 9.75
CA PRO A 817 33.27 -12.36 9.20
C PRO A 817 33.48 -12.07 7.70
N SER A 818 32.46 -11.49 7.07
CA SER A 818 32.54 -10.73 5.84
C SER A 818 32.06 -9.31 6.13
N VAL A 819 32.98 -8.36 6.34
CA VAL A 819 32.68 -6.96 6.64
C VAL A 819 32.86 -6.10 5.41
N VAL A 820 31.79 -5.45 4.96
CA VAL A 820 31.80 -4.42 3.92
C VAL A 820 31.67 -3.05 4.59
N TYR A 821 32.46 -2.08 4.14
CA TYR A 821 32.31 -0.66 4.42
C TYR A 821 32.34 0.09 3.09
N SER A 822 31.47 1.08 2.92
CA SER A 822 31.40 1.96 1.75
C SER A 822 31.15 3.39 2.21
N TYR A 823 31.85 4.35 1.62
CA TYR A 823 31.77 5.77 1.97
C TYR A 823 31.88 6.66 0.74
N ILE A 824 31.14 7.77 0.74
CA ILE A 824 31.23 8.83 -0.26
C ILE A 824 31.46 10.17 0.47
N GLY A 825 32.52 10.89 0.12
CA GLY A 825 32.86 12.17 0.74
C GLY A 825 32.12 13.37 0.15
N ASP A 826 32.42 14.55 0.68
CA ASP A 826 32.09 15.83 0.05
C ASP A 826 32.85 16.02 -1.27
N SER A 827 32.36 16.89 -2.15
CA SER A 827 32.98 17.12 -3.45
C SER A 827 34.36 17.78 -3.30
N VAL A 828 35.41 17.10 -3.76
CA VAL A 828 36.81 17.57 -3.79
C VAL A 828 37.26 17.63 -5.25
N TRP A 829 37.86 18.76 -5.66
CA TRP A 829 38.28 19.02 -7.03
C TRP A 829 37.16 18.77 -8.08
N LEU A 830 35.93 19.21 -7.77
CA LEU A 830 34.69 19.04 -8.56
C LEU A 830 34.10 17.61 -8.58
N GLY A 831 34.85 16.56 -8.24
CA GLY A 831 34.37 15.17 -8.15
C GLY A 831 34.10 14.72 -6.72
N TYR A 832 33.51 13.54 -6.55
CA TYR A 832 33.23 12.93 -5.24
C TYR A 832 34.23 11.82 -4.94
N PRO A 833 35.00 11.89 -3.84
CA PRO A 833 35.86 10.80 -3.41
C PRO A 833 35.01 9.67 -2.82
N THR A 834 35.39 8.43 -3.09
CA THR A 834 34.75 7.21 -2.59
C THR A 834 35.76 6.33 -1.87
N LEU A 835 35.30 5.56 -0.87
CA LEU A 835 36.14 4.60 -0.16
C LEU A 835 35.33 3.35 0.16
N ASP A 836 35.66 2.25 -0.52
CA ASP A 836 35.07 0.92 -0.27
C ASP A 836 36.13 -0.01 0.34
N ALA A 837 35.81 -0.65 1.45
CA ALA A 837 36.66 -1.63 2.11
C ALA A 837 35.91 -2.95 2.34
N HIS A 838 36.56 -4.08 2.05
CA HIS A 838 36.01 -5.42 2.23
C HIS A 838 37.00 -6.34 2.95
N LEU A 839 36.63 -6.79 4.14
CA LEU A 839 37.29 -7.86 4.88
C LEU A 839 36.50 -9.15 4.68
N LEU A 840 37.15 -10.21 4.21
CA LEU A 840 36.53 -11.51 3.94
C LEU A 840 37.35 -12.64 4.55
N MET A 841 36.77 -13.37 5.52
CA MET A 841 37.36 -14.58 6.09
C MET A 841 36.55 -15.83 5.74
N LEU A 842 37.20 -16.81 5.11
CA LEU A 842 36.61 -18.07 4.66
C LEU A 842 37.33 -19.26 5.28
N ARG A 843 36.59 -20.11 5.99
CA ARG A 843 37.09 -21.34 6.62
C ARG A 843 36.30 -22.55 6.10
N ARG A 844 37.00 -23.51 5.51
CA ARG A 844 36.45 -24.82 5.11
C ARG A 844 36.92 -25.87 6.10
N SER A 845 36.12 -26.90 6.36
CA SER A 845 36.53 -28.01 7.25
C SER A 845 37.50 -28.97 6.55
N LYS A 846 37.35 -29.15 5.23
CA LYS A 846 38.32 -29.82 4.34
C LYS A 846 38.68 -28.88 3.18
N GLY A 847 39.91 -28.37 3.17
CA GLY A 847 40.44 -27.51 2.09
C GLY A 847 41.23 -26.31 2.59
N SER A 848 41.25 -25.24 1.79
CA SER A 848 41.97 -24.00 2.11
C SER A 848 41.17 -23.00 2.94
N TYR A 849 41.86 -22.43 3.93
CA TYR A 849 41.52 -21.20 4.63
C TYR A 849 41.96 -20.00 3.79
N HIS A 850 41.18 -18.91 3.80
CA HIS A 850 41.45 -17.71 3.03
C HIS A 850 40.93 -16.46 3.74
N GLN A 851 41.85 -15.56 4.12
CA GLN A 851 41.56 -14.20 4.55
C GLN A 851 41.92 -13.22 3.42
N ARG A 852 41.13 -12.17 3.25
CA ARG A 852 41.44 -11.04 2.36
C ARG A 852 40.95 -9.74 2.97
N LEU A 853 41.78 -8.71 2.91
CA LEU A 853 41.37 -7.30 2.98
C LEU A 853 41.47 -6.71 1.57
N SER A 854 40.52 -5.88 1.17
CA SER A 854 40.56 -5.14 -0.10
C SER A 854 40.02 -3.74 0.13
N ILE A 855 40.69 -2.73 -0.44
CA ILE A 855 40.37 -1.32 -0.25
C ILE A 855 40.40 -0.65 -1.63
N THR A 856 39.33 0.05 -1.98
CA THR A 856 39.20 0.86 -3.19
C THR A 856 39.04 2.31 -2.75
N SER A 857 40.07 3.13 -2.98
CA SER A 857 39.96 4.58 -2.88
C SER A 857 39.67 5.11 -4.28
N GLY A 858 38.59 5.88 -4.44
CA GLY A 858 38.12 6.37 -5.73
C GLY A 858 37.81 7.86 -5.73
N TRP A 859 37.64 8.41 -6.92
CA TRP A 859 37.17 9.77 -7.18
C TRP A 859 36.34 9.75 -8.47
N ILE A 860 35.13 10.31 -8.43
CA ILE A 860 34.14 10.24 -9.52
C ILE A 860 33.65 11.64 -9.87
N LEU A 861 33.85 12.07 -11.11
CA LEU A 861 33.42 13.37 -11.65
C LEU A 861 32.28 13.18 -12.68
N PRO A 862 31.01 13.39 -12.28
CA PRO A 862 29.88 13.40 -13.20
C PRO A 862 29.75 14.77 -13.89
N TYR A 863 29.94 14.81 -15.21
CA TYR A 863 29.92 16.03 -16.02
C TYR A 863 28.85 15.98 -17.12
N ARG A 864 28.01 17.02 -17.24
CA ARG A 864 26.95 17.11 -18.25
C ARG A 864 27.15 18.33 -19.14
N ARG A 865 27.27 18.11 -20.45
CA ARG A 865 27.50 19.16 -21.45
C ARG A 865 26.18 19.74 -21.95
N ARG A 866 26.13 21.06 -22.21
CA ARG A 866 24.93 21.78 -22.73
C ARG A 866 24.33 21.17 -24.02
N LYS A 867 25.10 20.41 -24.81
CA LYS A 867 24.64 19.68 -26.00
C LYS A 867 24.02 18.29 -25.73
N GLY A 868 23.77 17.91 -24.47
CA GLY A 868 23.12 16.64 -24.10
C GLY A 868 24.07 15.48 -23.79
N SER A 869 25.37 15.61 -24.08
CA SER A 869 26.38 14.59 -23.74
C SER A 869 26.57 14.48 -22.23
N ILE A 870 26.51 13.25 -21.71
CA ILE A 870 26.78 12.93 -20.30
C ILE A 870 28.12 12.19 -20.25
N PHE A 871 29.00 12.63 -19.36
CA PHE A 871 30.28 12.01 -19.08
C PHE A 871 30.36 11.66 -17.59
N GLN A 872 30.94 10.51 -17.27
CA GLN A 872 31.34 10.14 -15.93
C GLN A 872 32.79 9.70 -15.98
N LEU A 873 33.67 10.51 -15.39
CA LEU A 873 35.08 10.20 -15.25
C LEU A 873 35.31 9.58 -13.87
N SER A 874 36.13 8.53 -13.77
CA SER A 874 36.59 8.01 -12.49
C SER A 874 38.09 7.77 -12.49
N ALA A 875 38.70 7.96 -11.33
CA ALA A 875 40.06 7.54 -11.02
C ALA A 875 40.02 6.76 -9.70
N GLN A 876 40.57 5.56 -9.66
CA GLN A 876 40.55 4.70 -8.48
C GLN A 876 41.85 3.93 -8.27
N LEU A 877 42.27 3.84 -7.02
CA LEU A 877 43.38 3.02 -6.55
C LEU A 877 42.80 1.85 -5.75
N ARG A 878 42.88 0.65 -6.32
CA ARG A 878 42.40 -0.58 -5.68
C ARG A 878 43.59 -1.37 -5.15
N GLY A 879 43.61 -1.63 -3.86
CA GLY A 879 44.61 -2.46 -3.19
C GLY A 879 43.98 -3.64 -2.46
N GLY A 880 44.77 -4.68 -2.22
CA GLY A 880 44.33 -5.78 -1.37
C GLY A 880 45.47 -6.62 -0.84
N LEU A 881 45.24 -7.18 0.35
CA LEU A 881 46.12 -8.10 1.06
C LEU A 881 45.38 -9.42 1.24
N TYR A 882 46.07 -10.55 1.13
CA TYR A 882 45.50 -11.86 1.36
C TYR A 882 46.45 -12.79 2.10
N HIS A 883 45.88 -13.68 2.90
CA HIS A 883 46.56 -14.79 3.55
C HIS A 883 45.76 -16.07 3.29
N THR A 884 46.43 -17.10 2.76
CA THR A 884 45.80 -18.40 2.50
C THR A 884 46.66 -19.53 3.02
N ALA A 885 46.01 -20.49 3.69
CA ALA A 885 46.65 -21.66 4.28
C ALA A 885 45.88 -22.92 3.86
N SER A 886 46.59 -23.93 3.35
CA SER A 886 46.02 -25.16 2.83
C SER A 886 46.35 -26.36 3.73
N LYS A 887 45.35 -26.86 4.48
CA LYS A 887 45.52 -28.03 5.36
C LYS A 887 45.87 -29.32 4.61
N THR A 888 45.56 -29.41 3.32
CA THR A 888 45.79 -30.61 2.50
C THR A 888 47.12 -30.59 1.74
N THR A 889 47.87 -29.48 1.78
CA THR A 889 49.15 -29.35 1.07
C THR A 889 50.21 -28.60 1.89
N SER A 890 49.97 -28.40 3.19
CA SER A 890 50.79 -27.64 4.16
C SER A 890 51.33 -26.28 3.66
N ARG A 891 50.67 -25.68 2.66
CA ARG A 891 51.16 -24.50 1.95
C ARG A 891 50.51 -23.24 2.48
N HIS A 892 51.35 -22.30 2.90
CA HIS A 892 50.97 -20.96 3.33
C HIS A 892 51.44 -19.95 2.27
N SER A 893 50.67 -18.89 2.08
CA SER A 893 51.06 -17.74 1.27
C SER A 893 50.37 -16.47 1.77
N VAL A 894 51.17 -15.41 1.96
CA VAL A 894 50.72 -14.05 2.29
C VAL A 894 51.17 -13.16 1.13
N GLY A 895 50.24 -12.43 0.51
CA GLY A 895 50.53 -11.64 -0.68
C GLY A 895 49.67 -10.38 -0.77
N GLY A 896 50.03 -9.51 -1.72
CA GLY A 896 49.33 -8.26 -1.95
C GLY A 896 49.26 -7.89 -3.42
N TRP A 897 48.42 -6.90 -3.71
CA TRP A 897 48.26 -6.29 -5.03
C TRP A 897 47.82 -4.83 -4.87
N VAL A 898 48.29 -3.97 -5.77
CA VAL A 898 47.86 -2.56 -5.89
C VAL A 898 47.70 -2.25 -7.38
N ILE A 899 46.57 -1.68 -7.76
CA ILE A 899 46.23 -1.42 -9.15
C ILE A 899 45.53 -0.05 -9.27
N PRO A 900 46.18 0.96 -9.87
CA PRO A 900 45.50 2.17 -10.31
C PRO A 900 44.64 1.86 -11.54
N GLU A 901 43.51 2.53 -11.65
CA GLU A 901 42.63 2.50 -12.82
C GLU A 901 42.04 3.90 -13.04
N ALA A 902 41.97 4.34 -14.29
CA ALA A 902 41.22 5.51 -14.71
C ALA A 902 40.18 5.08 -15.75
N ALA A 903 38.98 5.61 -15.70
CA ALA A 903 37.92 5.26 -16.62
C ALA A 903 37.08 6.47 -17.04
N ALA A 904 36.47 6.38 -18.21
CA ALA A 904 35.63 7.40 -18.81
C ALA A 904 34.41 6.73 -19.47
N GLU A 905 33.25 7.04 -18.94
CA GLU A 905 31.93 6.61 -19.43
C GLU A 905 31.26 7.80 -20.13
N TRP A 906 30.78 7.58 -21.35
CA TRP A 906 30.15 8.58 -22.21
C TRP A 906 28.83 8.07 -22.78
N HIS A 907 27.77 8.85 -22.58
CA HIS A 907 26.44 8.62 -23.13
C HIS A 907 26.00 9.82 -23.98
N TYR A 908 25.30 9.55 -25.08
CA TYR A 908 24.75 10.60 -25.92
C TYR A 908 23.30 10.33 -26.37
N PRO A 909 22.30 10.49 -25.49
CA PRO A 909 20.90 10.20 -25.81
C PRO A 909 20.34 11.17 -26.85
N LEU A 910 20.29 10.74 -28.11
CA LEU A 910 19.63 11.42 -29.22
C LEU A 910 18.12 11.17 -29.12
N VAL A 911 17.35 12.21 -28.79
CA VAL A 911 15.89 12.12 -28.68
C VAL A 911 15.23 12.68 -29.95
N ARG A 912 14.43 11.85 -30.63
CA ARG A 912 13.52 12.25 -31.71
C ARG A 912 12.08 12.27 -31.19
N HIS A 913 11.46 13.44 -31.25
CA HIS A 913 10.02 13.61 -31.09
C HIS A 913 9.28 13.26 -32.40
N SER A 914 8.04 12.84 -32.29
CA SER A 914 7.09 12.69 -33.40
C SER A 914 5.71 13.15 -32.92
N GLU A 915 4.93 13.76 -33.81
CA GLU A 915 3.73 14.55 -33.48
C GLU A 915 2.67 13.80 -32.68
N GLN A 916 2.57 12.48 -32.86
CA GLN A 916 1.63 11.60 -32.15
C GLN A 916 2.16 11.13 -30.78
N ASN A 917 2.74 12.04 -29.99
CA ASN A 917 3.23 11.80 -28.63
C ASN A 917 4.19 10.59 -28.52
N HIS A 918 5.06 10.44 -29.52
CA HIS A 918 5.92 9.27 -29.72
C HIS A 918 7.39 9.67 -29.64
N TYR A 919 8.13 9.04 -28.74
CA TYR A 919 9.51 9.39 -28.39
C TYR A 919 10.44 8.24 -28.76
N THR A 920 11.42 8.48 -29.62
CA THR A 920 12.50 7.52 -29.89
C THR A 920 13.82 8.10 -29.36
N ILE A 921 14.50 7.34 -28.50
CA ILE A 921 15.80 7.67 -27.91
C ILE A 921 16.83 6.70 -28.47
N ILE A 922 17.89 7.23 -29.07
CA ILE A 922 19.03 6.47 -29.58
C ILE A 922 20.25 6.90 -28.76
N GLU A 923 20.74 6.00 -27.92
CA GLU A 923 21.79 6.24 -26.93
C GLU A 923 22.99 5.32 -27.23
N PRO A 924 23.99 5.78 -28.00
CA PRO A 924 25.30 5.16 -28.00
C PRO A 924 25.97 5.38 -26.64
N ILE A 925 26.64 4.34 -26.15
CA ILE A 925 27.29 4.26 -24.85
C ILE A 925 28.71 3.75 -25.06
N PHE A 926 29.70 4.45 -24.49
CA PHE A 926 31.11 4.05 -24.52
C PHE A 926 31.68 4.10 -23.11
N VAL A 927 32.38 3.06 -22.70
CA VAL A 927 33.06 2.93 -21.39
C VAL A 927 34.50 2.51 -21.65
N LEU A 928 35.41 3.47 -21.58
CA LEU A 928 36.85 3.25 -21.62
C LEU A 928 37.36 3.02 -20.20
N THR A 929 38.15 1.98 -19.99
CA THR A 929 38.85 1.70 -18.73
C THR A 929 40.33 1.49 -19.03
N ILE A 930 41.21 2.14 -18.27
CA ILE A 930 42.67 2.10 -18.41
C ILE A 930 43.27 1.66 -17.08
N SER A 931 44.02 0.56 -17.08
CA SER A 931 44.78 0.07 -15.94
C SER A 931 46.12 -0.51 -16.39
N PRO A 932 47.14 -0.63 -15.53
CA PRO A 932 48.30 -1.46 -15.83
C PRO A 932 47.89 -2.91 -16.20
N PRO A 933 48.66 -3.61 -17.06
CA PRO A 933 48.44 -5.03 -17.33
C PRO A 933 48.62 -5.85 -16.04
N SER A 934 47.71 -6.78 -15.79
CA SER A 934 47.54 -7.48 -14.50
C SER A 934 48.61 -8.55 -14.18
N GLY A 935 49.86 -8.30 -14.57
CA GLY A 935 51.06 -9.04 -14.13
C GLY A 935 52.14 -8.17 -13.49
N ALA A 936 52.13 -6.84 -13.69
CA ALA A 936 53.26 -5.97 -13.33
C ALA A 936 53.31 -5.48 -11.86
N LEU A 937 52.23 -5.69 -11.09
CA LEU A 937 52.03 -5.09 -9.74
C LEU A 937 51.59 -6.12 -8.69
N TYR A 938 52.08 -7.36 -8.79
CA TYR A 938 51.78 -8.47 -7.88
C TYR A 938 53.06 -9.04 -7.28
N THR A 939 53.06 -9.31 -5.97
CA THR A 939 54.21 -9.94 -5.28
C THR A 939 54.19 -11.48 -5.37
N ILE A 940 53.16 -12.10 -5.95
CA ILE A 940 52.99 -13.56 -6.03
C ILE A 940 52.34 -13.96 -7.37
N PRO A 941 52.74 -15.08 -8.00
CA PRO A 941 52.13 -15.59 -9.23
C PRO A 941 50.61 -15.87 -9.08
N PRO A 942 49.79 -15.64 -10.13
CA PRO A 942 48.32 -15.75 -10.08
C PRO A 942 47.75 -17.11 -9.64
N ASP A 943 48.54 -18.18 -9.67
CA ASP A 943 48.16 -19.55 -9.34
C ASP A 943 48.07 -19.84 -7.84
N ALA A 944 48.69 -19.00 -7.00
CA ALA A 944 48.63 -19.15 -5.54
C ALA A 944 47.25 -18.77 -4.96
N ILE A 945 46.49 -17.92 -5.66
CA ILE A 945 45.15 -17.50 -5.23
C ILE A 945 44.18 -18.69 -5.38
N PRO A 946 43.55 -19.19 -4.29
CA PRO A 946 42.70 -20.36 -4.33
C PRO A 946 41.56 -20.27 -5.36
N LYS A 947 41.57 -21.18 -6.33
CA LYS A 947 40.61 -21.22 -7.45
C LYS A 947 39.14 -21.32 -6.98
N ALA A 948 38.90 -21.84 -5.77
CA ALA A 948 37.60 -21.92 -5.10
C ALA A 948 36.99 -20.56 -4.67
N ASN A 949 37.63 -19.43 -4.97
CA ASN A 949 37.07 -18.08 -4.81
C ASN A 949 36.81 -17.36 -6.14
N ARG A 950 37.14 -17.97 -7.30
CA ARG A 950 36.87 -17.39 -8.62
C ARG A 950 35.48 -17.81 -9.12
N ASN A 951 34.44 -17.18 -8.57
CA ASN A 951 33.12 -17.17 -9.21
C ASN A 951 33.16 -16.13 -10.35
N GLU A 952 33.77 -16.50 -11.47
CA GLU A 952 33.90 -15.64 -12.64
C GLU A 952 32.50 -15.17 -13.09
N SER A 953 32.22 -13.89 -12.89
CA SER A 953 30.91 -13.29 -13.18
C SER A 953 30.68 -13.27 -14.68
N GLU A 954 29.61 -13.92 -15.14
CA GLU A 954 29.32 -13.96 -16.57
C GLU A 954 28.99 -12.55 -17.11
N LEU A 955 29.66 -12.17 -18.21
CA LEU A 955 29.38 -10.93 -18.93
C LEU A 955 27.98 -11.02 -19.59
N ASN A 956 27.12 -10.05 -19.31
CA ASN A 956 25.71 -10.02 -19.69
C ASN A 956 25.21 -8.60 -19.99
N ASP A 957 23.94 -8.47 -20.38
CA ASP A 957 23.28 -7.21 -20.73
C ASP A 957 23.19 -6.18 -19.59
N SER A 958 23.43 -6.62 -18.35
CA SER A 958 23.35 -5.78 -17.14
C SER A 958 24.71 -5.29 -16.64
N ASN A 959 25.82 -5.97 -16.96
CA ASN A 959 27.17 -5.63 -16.47
C ASN A 959 28.19 -5.24 -17.56
N LEU A 960 27.82 -5.36 -18.84
CA LEU A 960 28.68 -5.05 -19.98
C LEU A 960 29.13 -3.56 -20.02
N LEU A 961 28.20 -2.64 -19.80
CA LEU A 961 28.37 -1.19 -20.02
C LEU A 961 28.35 -0.39 -18.71
N ILE A 962 28.93 -0.94 -17.63
CA ILE A 962 29.06 -0.24 -16.34
C ILE A 962 30.54 0.08 -16.11
N ILE A 963 30.85 1.34 -15.79
CA ILE A 963 32.21 1.79 -15.47
C ILE A 963 32.84 1.05 -14.28
N ASN A 964 32.10 0.96 -13.17
CA ASN A 964 32.51 0.35 -11.91
C ASN A 964 31.66 -0.90 -11.63
N ASN A 965 31.96 -2.03 -12.27
CA ASN A 965 31.24 -3.28 -12.01
C ASN A 965 31.62 -3.87 -10.63
N PRO A 966 30.70 -3.94 -9.64
CA PRO A 966 31.05 -4.38 -8.29
C PRO A 966 31.46 -5.86 -8.19
N LEU A 967 31.10 -6.68 -9.19
CA LEU A 967 31.53 -8.08 -9.27
C LEU A 967 33.02 -8.22 -9.62
N GLU A 968 33.60 -7.24 -10.32
CA GLU A 968 35.00 -7.23 -10.74
C GLU A 968 35.96 -6.77 -9.63
N ILE A 969 35.48 -5.96 -8.66
CA ILE A 969 36.25 -5.44 -7.51
C ILE A 969 37.02 -6.55 -6.77
N PHE A 970 36.43 -7.75 -6.72
CA PHE A 970 36.95 -8.87 -5.93
C PHE A 970 37.83 -9.84 -6.71
N HIS A 971 38.06 -9.62 -8.01
CA HIS A 971 38.72 -10.60 -8.90
C HIS A 971 39.82 -9.95 -9.74
N SER A 972 41.09 -10.26 -9.42
CA SER A 972 42.31 -9.81 -10.11
C SER A 972 42.50 -10.35 -11.55
N ALA A 973 41.42 -10.80 -12.19
CA ALA A 973 41.41 -11.44 -13.50
C ALA A 973 40.95 -10.51 -14.64
N GLU A 974 40.03 -9.58 -14.36
CA GLU A 974 39.33 -8.72 -15.36
C GLU A 974 40.05 -7.39 -15.65
N ILE A 975 41.00 -7.00 -14.78
CA ILE A 975 41.60 -5.67 -14.76
C ILE A 975 42.70 -5.58 -15.84
N THR A 976 42.33 -4.98 -16.96
CA THR A 976 43.14 -4.72 -18.16
C THR A 976 42.55 -3.51 -18.91
N PRO A 977 43.34 -2.76 -19.70
CA PRO A 977 42.79 -1.73 -20.58
C PRO A 977 41.74 -2.30 -21.53
N ARG A 978 40.57 -1.65 -21.57
CA ARG A 978 39.37 -2.15 -22.26
C ARG A 978 38.47 -1.02 -22.72
N LEU A 979 37.74 -1.28 -23.79
CA LEU A 979 36.68 -0.42 -24.32
C LEU A 979 35.40 -1.24 -24.42
N SER A 980 34.42 -0.95 -23.59
CA SER A 980 33.05 -1.47 -23.75
C SER A 980 32.24 -0.45 -24.55
N TYR A 981 31.52 -0.89 -25.58
CA TYR A 981 30.69 -0.03 -26.38
C TYR A 981 29.35 -0.71 -26.70
N GLY A 982 28.31 0.09 -26.86
CA GLY A 982 26.99 -0.41 -27.19
C GLY A 982 26.05 0.66 -27.70
N LEU A 983 24.95 0.19 -28.28
CA LEU A 983 23.84 1.02 -28.74
C LEU A 983 22.58 0.59 -28.00
N LYS A 984 21.90 1.56 -27.39
CA LYS A 984 20.61 1.40 -26.76
C LYS A 984 19.58 2.22 -27.52
N VAL A 985 18.60 1.55 -28.11
CA VAL A 985 17.44 2.19 -28.75
C VAL A 985 16.24 1.97 -27.84
N SER A 986 15.52 3.02 -27.47
CA SER A 986 14.30 2.94 -26.67
C SER A 986 13.21 3.80 -27.29
N GLN A 987 12.04 3.22 -27.50
CA GLN A 987 10.90 3.84 -28.15
C GLN A 987 9.68 3.75 -27.23
N TYR A 988 8.98 4.87 -27.07
CA TYR A 988 7.86 5.04 -26.16
C TYR A 988 6.68 5.66 -26.93
N ASN A 989 5.49 5.08 -26.77
CA ASN A 989 4.25 5.58 -27.35
C ASN A 989 3.06 5.27 -26.44
N SER A 990 1.86 5.72 -26.83
CA SER A 990 0.61 5.45 -26.11
C SER A 990 0.25 3.97 -25.97
N MET A 991 0.82 3.09 -26.81
CA MET A 991 0.58 1.65 -26.81
C MET A 991 1.63 0.85 -26.02
N GLY A 992 2.73 1.46 -25.56
CA GLY A 992 3.77 0.76 -24.81
C GLY A 992 5.20 1.29 -25.00
N ARG A 993 6.15 0.38 -24.75
CA ARG A 993 7.60 0.60 -24.83
C ARG A 993 8.29 -0.53 -25.58
N LEU A 994 9.19 -0.16 -26.49
CA LEU A 994 10.20 -1.04 -27.09
C LEU A 994 11.59 -0.60 -26.62
N SER A 995 12.48 -1.53 -26.32
CA SER A 995 13.86 -1.25 -25.91
C SER A 995 14.81 -2.33 -26.41
N LEU A 996 15.78 -1.96 -27.24
CA LEU A 996 16.85 -2.81 -27.72
C LEU A 996 18.18 -2.30 -27.15
N LEU A 997 18.98 -3.19 -26.57
CA LEU A 997 20.36 -2.97 -26.14
C LEU A 997 21.25 -4.00 -26.83
N VAL A 998 22.31 -3.54 -27.50
CA VAL A 998 23.35 -4.41 -28.08
C VAL A 998 24.73 -3.81 -27.78
N GLY A 999 25.71 -4.64 -27.44
CA GLY A 999 27.08 -4.17 -27.24
C GLY A 999 28.14 -5.27 -27.18
N GLN A 1000 29.39 -4.82 -27.08
CA GLN A 1000 30.58 -5.66 -27.01
C GLN A 1000 31.67 -4.98 -26.15
N ARG A 1001 32.61 -5.78 -25.61
CA ARG A 1001 33.76 -5.31 -24.84
C ARG A 1001 35.05 -5.77 -25.53
N TYR A 1002 35.91 -4.83 -25.89
CA TYR A 1002 37.27 -5.09 -26.36
C TYR A 1002 38.27 -4.94 -25.20
N ARG A 1003 39.28 -5.81 -25.13
CA ARG A 1003 40.39 -5.79 -24.16
C ARG A 1003 41.72 -5.77 -24.92
N VAL A 1004 42.65 -4.92 -24.49
CA VAL A 1004 43.97 -4.77 -25.13
C VAL A 1004 44.90 -5.96 -24.80
N TYR A 1005 44.74 -6.57 -23.62
CA TYR A 1005 45.53 -7.73 -23.20
C TYR A 1005 44.60 -8.92 -22.90
N PRO A 1006 44.44 -9.89 -23.81
CA PRO A 1006 43.69 -11.12 -23.54
C PRO A 1006 44.40 -11.99 -22.49
N ARG A 1007 43.66 -12.93 -21.88
CA ARG A 1007 44.22 -13.88 -20.91
C ARG A 1007 43.77 -15.31 -21.18
N THR A 1008 44.75 -16.21 -21.25
CA THR A 1008 44.61 -17.66 -21.52
C THR A 1008 43.91 -18.48 -20.43
N ASN A 1009 43.34 -17.85 -19.39
CA ASN A 1009 42.53 -18.57 -18.40
C ASN A 1009 41.21 -19.01 -19.04
N ARG A 1010 40.86 -20.28 -18.85
CA ARG A 1010 39.76 -20.96 -19.57
C ARG A 1010 38.39 -20.66 -18.95
N GLY A 1011 38.06 -19.37 -18.86
CA GLY A 1011 36.83 -18.79 -18.31
C GLY A 1011 35.81 -18.40 -19.38
N VAL A 1012 34.53 -18.34 -18.99
CA VAL A 1012 33.33 -18.36 -19.85
C VAL A 1012 33.25 -17.19 -20.86
N GLY A 1013 33.91 -17.35 -22.02
CA GLY A 1013 33.89 -16.40 -23.15
C GLY A 1013 34.51 -15.03 -22.86
N VAL A 1014 35.41 -14.96 -21.88
CA VAL A 1014 36.16 -13.76 -21.47
C VAL A 1014 37.66 -13.82 -21.86
N ALA A 1015 38.12 -14.99 -22.31
CA ALA A 1015 39.53 -15.32 -22.56
C ALA A 1015 40.17 -14.71 -23.83
N GLU A 1016 39.45 -13.87 -24.59
CA GLU A 1016 39.91 -13.28 -25.84
C GLU A 1016 39.63 -11.77 -25.89
N ASP A 1017 40.28 -11.06 -26.83
CA ASP A 1017 40.37 -9.60 -26.95
C ASP A 1017 38.98 -8.95 -27.03
N PHE A 1018 38.24 -9.21 -28.10
CA PHE A 1018 36.80 -8.95 -28.16
C PHE A 1018 36.02 -9.99 -27.35
N SER A 1019 34.98 -9.54 -26.65
CA SER A 1019 33.95 -10.39 -26.05
C SER A 1019 33.02 -11.00 -27.09
N ASP A 1020 32.15 -11.90 -26.65
CA ASP A 1020 30.91 -12.22 -27.35
C ASP A 1020 30.04 -10.98 -27.57
N LEU A 1021 29.21 -11.01 -28.62
CA LEU A 1021 28.17 -10.00 -28.86
C LEU A 1021 27.00 -10.28 -27.92
N ILE A 1022 26.63 -9.29 -27.11
CA ILE A 1022 25.62 -9.44 -26.06
C ILE A 1022 24.50 -8.42 -26.28
N GLY A 1023 23.25 -8.82 -26.03
CA GLY A 1023 22.13 -7.91 -26.11
C GLY A 1023 20.85 -8.36 -25.41
N ARG A 1024 19.92 -7.41 -25.28
CA ARG A 1024 18.57 -7.57 -24.77
C ARG A 1024 17.60 -6.81 -25.68
N ALA A 1025 16.56 -7.48 -26.16
CA ALA A 1025 15.34 -6.87 -26.67
C ALA A 1025 14.24 -6.99 -25.61
N GLU A 1026 13.47 -5.93 -25.42
CA GLU A 1026 12.40 -5.83 -24.44
C GLU A 1026 11.23 -5.08 -25.08
N VAL A 1027 10.03 -5.66 -25.04
CA VAL A 1027 8.80 -5.08 -25.58
C VAL A 1027 7.72 -5.19 -24.52
N VAL A 1028 7.00 -4.11 -24.25
CA VAL A 1028 5.92 -4.05 -23.27
C VAL A 1028 4.78 -3.23 -23.86
N PHE A 1029 3.68 -3.88 -24.20
CA PHE A 1029 2.47 -3.24 -24.72
C PHE A 1029 1.40 -3.08 -23.63
N ALA A 1030 0.59 -2.04 -23.77
CA ALA A 1030 -0.50 -1.66 -22.85
C ALA A 1030 -1.67 -2.69 -22.79
N GLY A 1031 -1.64 -3.74 -23.60
CA GLY A 1031 -2.64 -4.82 -23.66
C GLY A 1031 -2.19 -6.13 -23.00
N ASN A 1032 -1.48 -6.07 -21.87
CA ASN A 1032 -0.92 -7.24 -21.16
C ASN A 1032 0.00 -8.14 -22.02
N LEU A 1033 0.80 -7.57 -22.91
CA LEU A 1033 1.81 -8.31 -23.67
C LEU A 1033 3.20 -7.76 -23.33
N SER A 1034 4.05 -8.59 -22.73
CA SER A 1034 5.47 -8.31 -22.55
C SER A 1034 6.33 -9.45 -23.12
N LEU A 1035 7.47 -9.05 -23.67
CA LEU A 1035 8.45 -9.93 -24.30
C LEU A 1035 9.85 -9.46 -23.90
N LEU A 1036 10.60 -10.34 -23.24
CA LEU A 1036 12.00 -10.15 -22.92
C LEU A 1036 12.83 -11.22 -23.65
N TYR A 1037 13.79 -10.80 -24.47
CA TYR A 1037 14.72 -11.68 -25.15
C TYR A 1037 16.16 -11.24 -24.87
N ARG A 1038 16.96 -12.09 -24.22
CA ARG A 1038 18.41 -11.90 -24.07
C ARG A 1038 19.18 -12.85 -24.96
N PHE A 1039 20.30 -12.38 -25.51
CA PHE A 1039 21.16 -13.20 -26.36
C PHE A 1039 22.65 -12.96 -26.12
N ARG A 1040 23.43 -13.99 -26.42
CA ARG A 1040 24.89 -13.97 -26.45
C ARG A 1040 25.39 -14.80 -27.62
N PHE A 1041 25.98 -14.15 -28.62
CA PHE A 1041 26.54 -14.78 -29.82
C PHE A 1041 28.08 -14.79 -29.78
N ASN A 1042 28.67 -15.91 -30.18
CA ASN A 1042 30.12 -16.04 -30.32
C ASN A 1042 30.65 -15.14 -31.43
N LYS A 1043 31.51 -14.18 -31.09
CA LYS A 1043 32.06 -13.18 -32.04
C LYS A 1043 32.76 -13.74 -33.30
N LYS A 1044 33.23 -15.00 -33.29
CA LYS A 1044 34.03 -15.58 -34.39
C LYS A 1044 33.20 -16.27 -35.47
N ASN A 1045 32.07 -16.85 -35.09
CA ASN A 1045 31.26 -17.73 -35.95
C ASN A 1045 29.75 -17.55 -35.72
N MET A 1046 29.35 -16.52 -34.95
CA MET A 1046 27.99 -16.19 -34.54
C MET A 1046 27.21 -17.32 -33.85
N THR A 1047 27.86 -18.41 -33.41
CA THR A 1047 27.15 -19.51 -32.74
C THR A 1047 26.57 -19.04 -31.40
N ILE A 1048 25.33 -19.46 -31.15
CA ILE A 1048 24.59 -19.13 -29.93
C ILE A 1048 25.34 -19.71 -28.72
N ARG A 1049 25.60 -18.88 -27.71
CA ARG A 1049 26.10 -19.30 -26.39
C ARG A 1049 25.03 -19.25 -25.32
N ARG A 1050 24.08 -18.31 -25.44
CA ARG A 1050 22.92 -18.17 -24.55
C ARG A 1050 21.75 -17.51 -25.28
N HIS A 1051 20.54 -18.03 -25.03
CA HIS A 1051 19.28 -17.36 -25.32
C HIS A 1051 18.35 -17.49 -24.11
N GLU A 1052 17.73 -16.38 -23.72
CA GLU A 1052 16.61 -16.38 -22.77
C GLU A 1052 15.45 -15.67 -23.44
N LEU A 1053 14.27 -16.27 -23.43
CA LEU A 1053 13.04 -15.71 -23.99
C LEU A 1053 11.95 -15.85 -22.93
N ALA A 1054 11.43 -14.73 -22.42
CA ALA A 1054 10.29 -14.70 -21.50
C ALA A 1054 9.16 -13.90 -22.16
N LEU A 1055 8.11 -14.59 -22.59
CA LEU A 1055 6.90 -14.05 -23.19
C LEU A 1055 5.76 -14.15 -22.17
N HIS A 1056 5.10 -13.04 -21.86
CA HIS A 1056 3.88 -13.02 -21.05
C HIS A 1056 2.79 -12.28 -21.82
N ALA A 1057 1.64 -12.90 -22.04
CA ALA A 1057 0.59 -12.40 -22.92
C ALA A 1057 -0.81 -12.70 -22.38
N GLY A 1058 -1.73 -11.73 -22.46
CA GLY A 1058 -3.16 -12.01 -22.50
C GLY A 1058 -4.04 -11.39 -21.40
N HIS A 1059 -5.35 -11.56 -21.59
CA HIS A 1059 -6.39 -10.98 -20.72
C HIS A 1059 -6.69 -11.90 -19.53
N LYS A 1060 -7.45 -11.44 -18.51
CA LYS A 1060 -7.86 -12.29 -17.37
C LYS A 1060 -8.61 -13.57 -17.78
N ALA A 1061 -9.24 -13.57 -18.96
CA ALA A 1061 -9.89 -14.74 -19.55
C ALA A 1061 -8.89 -15.82 -20.01
N LEU A 1062 -7.70 -15.43 -20.49
CA LEU A 1062 -6.62 -16.34 -20.87
C LEU A 1062 -5.28 -15.59 -20.84
N GLN A 1063 -4.40 -16.03 -19.95
CA GLN A 1063 -3.02 -15.57 -19.78
C GLN A 1063 -2.06 -16.72 -20.14
N LEU A 1064 -1.00 -16.39 -20.87
CA LEU A 1064 0.06 -17.30 -21.29
C LEU A 1064 1.41 -16.71 -20.87
N GLY A 1065 2.21 -17.49 -20.15
CA GLY A 1065 3.63 -17.28 -19.91
C GLY A 1065 4.44 -18.38 -20.59
N VAL A 1066 5.51 -18.02 -21.31
CA VAL A 1066 6.46 -18.96 -21.90
C VAL A 1066 7.87 -18.47 -21.63
N ASP A 1067 8.62 -19.23 -20.84
CA ASP A 1067 10.01 -18.97 -20.50
C ASP A 1067 10.90 -20.06 -21.12
N TYR A 1068 11.70 -19.71 -22.13
CA TYR A 1068 12.72 -20.59 -22.72
C TYR A 1068 14.12 -20.12 -22.31
N THR A 1069 14.94 -21.05 -21.84
CA THR A 1069 16.34 -20.82 -21.48
C THR A 1069 17.23 -21.83 -22.21
N PHE A 1070 18.14 -21.31 -23.04
CA PHE A 1070 19.28 -22.04 -23.59
C PHE A 1070 20.59 -21.49 -23.02
N ILE A 1071 21.42 -22.38 -22.48
CA ILE A 1071 22.80 -22.08 -22.04
C ILE A 1071 23.73 -23.18 -22.54
N ASN A 1072 24.69 -22.83 -23.39
CA ASN A 1072 25.74 -23.76 -23.79
C ASN A 1072 26.69 -24.02 -22.60
N ARG A 1073 26.81 -25.27 -22.16
CA ARG A 1073 27.57 -25.67 -20.96
C ARG A 1073 28.97 -26.19 -21.26
N SER A 1074 29.34 -26.34 -22.55
CA SER A 1074 30.69 -26.75 -22.97
C SER A 1074 31.82 -25.85 -22.43
N MET A 1075 31.49 -24.61 -22.04
CA MET A 1075 32.41 -23.65 -21.43
C MET A 1075 32.87 -24.02 -20.01
N ASN A 1076 32.28 -25.03 -19.34
CA ASN A 1076 32.53 -25.30 -17.91
C ASN A 1076 33.32 -26.59 -17.62
N LYS A 1077 34.37 -26.87 -18.41
CA LYS A 1077 35.22 -28.10 -18.38
C LYS A 1077 35.89 -28.45 -17.03
N LYS A 1078 35.71 -27.68 -15.95
CA LYS A 1078 36.17 -28.01 -14.58
C LYS A 1078 35.10 -27.91 -13.49
N ALA A 1079 33.87 -27.52 -13.82
CA ALA A 1079 32.70 -27.70 -12.93
C ALA A 1079 31.95 -29.02 -13.20
N ALA A 1080 32.49 -29.88 -14.05
CA ALA A 1080 31.89 -31.14 -14.50
C ALA A 1080 31.84 -32.20 -13.39
N LEU A 1081 30.84 -32.10 -12.53
CA LEU A 1081 30.32 -33.18 -11.68
C LEU A 1081 28.87 -33.57 -12.04
N ASP A 1082 28.31 -32.95 -13.08
CA ASP A 1082 27.16 -33.38 -13.88
C ASP A 1082 27.52 -33.24 -15.38
N THR A 1083 26.66 -33.76 -16.26
CA THR A 1083 26.99 -34.12 -17.66
C THR A 1083 27.38 -32.96 -18.58
N HIS A 1084 28.07 -33.31 -19.68
CA HIS A 1084 28.58 -32.39 -20.71
C HIS A 1084 27.50 -31.72 -21.58
N ASN A 1085 26.22 -31.95 -21.29
CA ASN A 1085 25.12 -31.49 -22.13
C ASN A 1085 24.85 -30.00 -21.93
N ASP A 1086 24.62 -29.30 -23.04
CA ASP A 1086 23.99 -27.98 -23.03
C ASP A 1086 22.64 -28.03 -22.33
N HIS A 1087 22.14 -26.89 -21.87
CA HIS A 1087 20.92 -26.81 -21.08
C HIS A 1087 19.86 -26.05 -21.84
N HIS A 1088 18.83 -26.78 -22.29
CA HIS A 1088 17.62 -26.23 -22.88
C HIS A 1088 16.43 -26.54 -21.96
N GLU A 1089 15.80 -25.51 -21.39
CA GLU A 1089 14.60 -25.67 -20.57
C GLU A 1089 13.49 -24.74 -21.06
N VAL A 1090 12.27 -25.28 -21.19
CA VAL A 1090 11.05 -24.53 -21.48
C VAL A 1090 10.13 -24.65 -20.26
N VAL A 1091 9.62 -23.52 -19.77
CA VAL A 1091 8.49 -23.45 -18.87
C VAL A 1091 7.31 -22.82 -19.62
N ILE A 1092 6.15 -23.47 -19.59
CA ILE A 1092 4.88 -22.93 -20.08
C ILE A 1092 3.96 -22.79 -18.87
N ASN A 1093 3.33 -21.62 -18.74
CA ASN A 1093 2.32 -21.31 -17.74
C ASN A 1093 1.07 -20.81 -18.48
N LEU A 1094 -0.10 -21.36 -18.21
CA LEU A 1094 -1.36 -20.94 -18.80
C LEU A 1094 -2.39 -20.81 -17.69
N ALA A 1095 -3.07 -19.67 -17.61
CA ALA A 1095 -4.10 -19.40 -16.60
C ALA A 1095 -5.34 -18.81 -17.27
N SER A 1096 -6.53 -19.27 -16.88
CA SER A 1096 -7.79 -18.86 -17.52
C SER A 1096 -8.92 -18.79 -16.50
N ALA A 1097 -9.58 -17.64 -16.42
CA ALA A 1097 -10.91 -17.52 -15.82
C ALA A 1097 -11.95 -18.06 -16.83
N VAL A 1098 -12.08 -19.39 -16.88
CA VAL A 1098 -12.95 -20.13 -17.81
C VAL A 1098 -14.41 -19.74 -17.64
N THR A 1099 -14.82 -19.42 -16.40
CA THR A 1099 -16.11 -18.78 -16.11
C THR A 1099 -15.93 -17.72 -15.02
N ARG A 1100 -17.02 -17.04 -14.62
CA ARG A 1100 -16.99 -16.10 -13.48
C ARG A 1100 -16.66 -16.75 -12.12
N TYR A 1101 -16.66 -18.08 -12.05
CA TYR A 1101 -16.41 -18.86 -10.82
C TYR A 1101 -15.23 -19.84 -10.96
N TRP A 1102 -14.95 -20.35 -12.17
CA TRP A 1102 -13.89 -21.32 -12.42
C TRP A 1102 -12.63 -20.65 -12.97
N THR A 1103 -11.51 -20.78 -12.24
CA THR A 1103 -10.16 -20.48 -12.72
C THR A 1103 -9.37 -21.78 -12.89
N LEU A 1104 -8.79 -21.99 -14.07
CA LEU A 1104 -7.90 -23.09 -14.40
C LEU A 1104 -6.47 -22.58 -14.54
N GLN A 1105 -5.47 -23.32 -14.06
CA GLN A 1105 -4.05 -23.05 -14.30
C GLN A 1105 -3.32 -24.33 -14.69
N LEU A 1106 -2.42 -24.23 -15.67
CA LEU A 1106 -1.56 -25.31 -16.15
C LEU A 1106 -0.12 -24.78 -16.20
N SER A 1107 0.81 -25.47 -15.54
CA SER A 1107 2.24 -25.25 -15.67
C SER A 1107 2.94 -26.52 -16.17
N GLY A 1108 3.94 -26.36 -17.02
CA GLY A 1108 4.72 -27.47 -17.57
C GLY A 1108 6.18 -27.06 -17.74
N ARG A 1109 7.09 -27.86 -17.20
CA ARG A 1109 8.54 -27.66 -17.31
C ARG A 1109 9.16 -28.82 -18.08
N TYR A 1110 9.81 -28.53 -19.20
CA TYR A 1110 10.31 -29.50 -20.17
C TYR A 1110 11.78 -29.23 -20.52
N THR A 1111 12.59 -30.27 -20.64
CA THR A 1111 13.99 -30.19 -21.11
C THR A 1111 14.10 -30.64 -22.57
N LEU A 1112 14.78 -29.84 -23.41
CA LEU A 1112 15.02 -30.14 -24.84
C LEU A 1112 16.44 -30.69 -25.09
N ASN A 1113 17.08 -31.24 -24.06
CA ASN A 1113 18.38 -31.92 -24.14
C ASN A 1113 18.26 -33.27 -24.91
N SER A 1114 19.37 -34.01 -25.06
CA SER A 1114 19.36 -35.39 -25.61
C SER A 1114 18.32 -36.30 -24.93
N ASP A 1115 18.18 -36.13 -23.62
CA ASP A 1115 17.24 -36.86 -22.77
C ASP A 1115 15.97 -36.01 -22.62
N SER A 1116 15.31 -35.71 -23.75
CA SER A 1116 14.20 -34.75 -23.81
C SER A 1116 12.96 -35.26 -23.07
N GLY A 1117 12.32 -34.40 -22.28
CA GLY A 1117 11.19 -34.82 -21.45
C GLY A 1117 10.70 -33.79 -20.43
N PHE A 1118 9.56 -34.10 -19.81
CA PHE A 1118 9.03 -33.29 -18.71
C PHE A 1118 9.87 -33.48 -17.43
N LEU A 1119 10.13 -32.37 -16.73
CA LEU A 1119 10.73 -32.32 -15.39
C LEU A 1119 9.62 -32.22 -14.33
N SER A 1120 8.64 -31.34 -14.57
CA SER A 1120 7.36 -31.32 -13.85
C SER A 1120 6.20 -30.90 -14.77
N GLY A 1121 4.99 -31.25 -14.36
CA GLY A 1121 3.75 -30.68 -14.90
C GLY A 1121 2.72 -30.59 -13.78
N ASP A 1122 2.00 -29.48 -13.73
CA ASP A 1122 1.18 -29.07 -12.59
C ASP A 1122 -0.12 -28.45 -13.12
N LEU A 1123 -1.27 -29.01 -12.74
CA LEU A 1123 -2.61 -28.57 -13.14
C LEU A 1123 -3.40 -28.19 -11.89
N SER A 1124 -3.98 -27.00 -11.83
CA SER A 1124 -4.89 -26.58 -10.76
C SER A 1124 -6.23 -26.08 -11.32
N ALA A 1125 -7.29 -26.32 -10.56
CA ALA A 1125 -8.62 -25.80 -10.81
C ALA A 1125 -9.17 -25.23 -9.49
N GLN A 1126 -9.58 -23.97 -9.50
CA GLN A 1126 -10.26 -23.31 -8.40
C GLN A 1126 -11.68 -22.95 -8.85
N TYR A 1127 -12.67 -23.46 -8.12
CA TYR A 1127 -14.03 -22.93 -8.10
C TYR A 1127 -14.15 -21.98 -6.91
N GLU A 1128 -14.75 -20.82 -7.14
CA GLU A 1128 -15.02 -19.83 -6.10
C GLU A 1128 -16.33 -19.10 -6.41
N ASP A 1129 -17.27 -19.11 -5.47
CA ASP A 1129 -18.53 -18.38 -5.55
C ASP A 1129 -18.73 -17.46 -4.32
N GLU A 1130 -19.96 -17.04 -4.02
CA GLU A 1130 -20.30 -16.31 -2.80
C GLU A 1130 -20.18 -17.14 -1.50
N CYS A 1131 -20.29 -18.47 -1.57
CA CYS A 1131 -20.43 -19.38 -0.43
C CYS A 1131 -19.14 -20.08 -0.02
N PHE A 1132 -18.33 -20.53 -0.97
CA PHE A 1132 -17.14 -21.36 -0.71
C PHE A 1132 -16.05 -21.21 -1.78
N ILE A 1133 -14.88 -21.79 -1.48
CA ILE A 1133 -13.76 -21.95 -2.40
C ILE A 1133 -13.39 -23.44 -2.40
N PHE A 1134 -13.41 -24.06 -3.57
CA PHE A 1134 -12.88 -25.41 -3.78
C PHE A 1134 -11.68 -25.34 -4.72
N ARG A 1135 -10.51 -25.78 -4.25
CA ARG A 1135 -9.27 -25.84 -5.04
C ARG A 1135 -8.77 -27.27 -5.10
N GLY A 1136 -8.68 -27.80 -6.32
CA GLY A 1136 -8.00 -29.05 -6.61
C GLY A 1136 -6.72 -28.79 -7.41
N SER A 1137 -5.65 -29.53 -7.11
CA SER A 1137 -4.46 -29.52 -7.96
C SER A 1137 -3.78 -30.87 -8.05
N VAL A 1138 -3.23 -31.14 -9.23
CA VAL A 1138 -2.52 -32.37 -9.61
C VAL A 1138 -1.14 -31.99 -10.13
N SER A 1139 -0.11 -32.37 -9.37
CA SER A 1139 1.30 -32.19 -9.70
C SER A 1139 1.93 -33.52 -10.12
N ARG A 1140 2.85 -33.51 -11.06
CA ARG A 1140 3.65 -34.69 -11.44
C ARG A 1140 5.10 -34.30 -11.61
N LYS A 1141 5.95 -34.75 -10.68
CA LYS A 1141 7.41 -34.58 -10.74
C LYS A 1141 8.04 -35.83 -11.34
N TYR A 1142 8.82 -35.66 -12.40
CA TYR A 1142 9.52 -36.75 -13.09
C TYR A 1142 10.96 -36.96 -12.56
N THR A 1143 11.50 -35.98 -11.85
CA THR A 1143 12.81 -36.04 -11.20
C THR A 1143 12.81 -36.94 -9.96
N ARG A 1144 13.92 -37.66 -9.75
CA ARG A 1144 14.16 -38.60 -8.63
C ARG A 1144 15.49 -38.26 -7.94
N ASP A 1145 15.53 -38.25 -6.61
CA ASP A 1145 16.75 -38.01 -5.84
C ASP A 1145 16.76 -38.84 -4.54
N ARG A 1146 17.63 -39.86 -4.47
CA ARG A 1146 17.77 -40.79 -3.34
C ARG A 1146 16.41 -41.41 -2.92
N ASP A 1147 15.89 -41.06 -1.75
CA ASP A 1147 14.62 -41.57 -1.21
C ASP A 1147 13.39 -40.82 -1.72
N PHE A 1148 13.54 -39.59 -2.25
CA PHE A 1148 12.46 -38.87 -2.92
C PHE A 1148 12.17 -39.48 -4.30
N ARG A 1149 10.94 -39.97 -4.50
CA ARG A 1149 10.54 -40.68 -5.73
C ARG A 1149 9.73 -39.78 -6.64
N SER A 1150 10.02 -39.86 -7.94
CA SER A 1150 9.16 -39.30 -8.98
C SER A 1150 7.77 -39.92 -8.93
N GLY A 1151 6.74 -39.09 -9.11
CA GLY A 1151 5.36 -39.49 -8.87
C GLY A 1151 4.34 -38.37 -9.05
N LEU A 1152 3.08 -38.78 -8.97
CA LEU A 1152 1.92 -37.90 -8.88
C LEU A 1152 1.76 -37.40 -7.43
N GLY A 1153 1.38 -36.15 -7.27
CA GLY A 1153 0.90 -35.56 -6.03
C GLY A 1153 -0.43 -34.87 -6.28
N VAL A 1154 -1.45 -35.16 -5.49
CA VAL A 1154 -2.79 -34.54 -5.58
C VAL A 1154 -3.05 -33.77 -4.30
N THR A 1155 -3.69 -32.61 -4.37
CA THR A 1155 -4.17 -31.84 -3.21
C THR A 1155 -5.57 -31.31 -3.47
N LEU A 1156 -6.41 -31.33 -2.43
CA LEU A 1156 -7.78 -30.85 -2.42
C LEU A 1156 -7.99 -29.97 -1.18
N GLU A 1157 -8.59 -28.80 -1.38
CA GLU A 1157 -8.85 -27.78 -0.38
C GLU A 1157 -10.30 -27.30 -0.54
N PHE A 1158 -11.08 -27.29 0.55
CA PHE A 1158 -12.46 -26.82 0.56
C PHE A 1158 -12.65 -25.85 1.72
N ALA A 1159 -12.76 -24.55 1.41
CA ALA A 1159 -12.88 -23.48 2.38
C ALA A 1159 -14.28 -22.85 2.33
N PHE A 1160 -14.98 -22.87 3.46
CA PHE A 1160 -16.23 -22.12 3.63
C PHE A 1160 -15.93 -20.63 3.85
N LYS A 1161 -16.55 -19.75 3.07
CA LYS A 1161 -16.45 -18.30 3.28
C LYS A 1161 -17.16 -17.90 4.58
N ALA A 1162 -16.69 -16.84 5.24
CA ALA A 1162 -17.10 -16.40 6.58
C ALA A 1162 -16.94 -17.42 7.74
N LEU A 1163 -16.47 -18.65 7.51
CA LEU A 1163 -16.13 -19.63 8.56
C LEU A 1163 -14.62 -19.84 8.72
N ALA A 1164 -13.91 -20.14 7.61
CA ALA A 1164 -12.53 -20.61 7.64
C ALA A 1164 -11.51 -19.63 7.00
N GLN A 1165 -11.99 -18.52 6.42
CA GLN A 1165 -11.16 -17.58 5.65
C GLN A 1165 -10.59 -16.45 6.53
N LEU A 1166 -9.55 -16.77 7.30
CA LEU A 1166 -8.69 -15.78 7.95
C LEU A 1166 -7.55 -15.38 6.99
N SER A 1167 -7.77 -14.30 6.22
CA SER A 1167 -6.83 -13.74 5.24
C SER A 1167 -6.53 -12.26 5.50
#